data_AF-A0A2T7FY33-F1
#
_entry.id   AF-A0A2T7FY33-F1
#
_cell.length_a   1.000
_cell.length_b   1.000
_cell.length_c   1.000
_cell.angle_alpha   90.00
_cell.angle_beta   90.00
_cell.angle_gamma   90.00
#
_symmetry.space_group_name_H-M   'P 1'
#
loop_
_entity.id
_entity.type
_entity.pdbx_description
1 polymer ?
#
loop_
_entity_poly.entity_id
_entity_poly.type
_entity_poly.pdbx_seq_one_letter_code
_entity_poly.pdbx_strand_id
1 'polypeptide(L)'
;MISFNLLIAVSLAYVAFLFAVAFAAERRAAQGKTAWLRSSAIYTLSLSIYCTAWTFYGAVGYAARSGLEYLTIYLGPTLVMIGWWGLVRKLVRIGRTQRLTSIADLISSRFGKSTGLGVLVTALAIVGTTPYIALQLQSVTQAMGVFAANSGEVWGPSDLNRSAMWVAMGLAVFTLIFGTRNLDAHERHHGIVLAIAVEAVVKLFALLAVGIFVVWGVAGGLGPTRALIDASAQAQWAPMPSRWIGLIFVSAAAFLCLPRMFQVLVVENADERVLSTASWAFPTYLLLMSLFVVPIAVVGLDLMPAGANPDLFVVTLPLREGRDGLAILSFLGGFSSATSMVIVATLALATMVSNHIVAPSWLNARMPGAVVSGDVRRVVVMSRRISITAILGLGYIYFRVSGGGEALAAIGLVSFTGVMQVLPAMIGGVFWRGANRWGAVAGISIGFAVWAWTQFLPSFGVDAMLSQAVFERGPFGLSWLRPHALFGIEGIDPLVHATVWSMMLNAGAFVLVSVLTFPNPLERLQGAQFVNVYEYSSGARAWSHSAAQAEDMLVMAQRILGSSEAQALFRAEAAAQGKSGLLPDVTPDFLSHLERELSGSVGAATAHAMIAQLTEGAMVSVDDLIAVADEAAQIMEYSSQLEAKSAEQERTARALREANEKLTAVSIQKDAFLSQISHELRTPMTSIRSFSDILRDGEVDDTARRRFAGIIHDETNRLTRLLDDLLDLGVLESGQVQLNIGEGRLSDVLDRAVMASGIDPARVRIERTPAHEGVTLRTDLERLTQVFINLISNAAKYCAAEKPRLRIKVRQTQGATEVDFCDNGAGIPPEFESMVFEKFSRLEDQGKAGGAGLGLAISRQIMTALGGDITYLPGQGGAGFRVSLPAAAAAPAP
;
A
#
# COMPACT_ATOMS: atom_id res chain seq x y z
N MET A 1 -49.88 6.34 -23.24
CA MET A 1 -49.35 7.10 -22.08
C MET A 1 -48.44 6.17 -21.30
N ILE A 2 -47.13 6.37 -21.42
CA ILE A 2 -46.13 5.65 -20.61
C ILE A 2 -46.27 6.11 -19.16
N SER A 3 -46.42 5.17 -18.21
CA SER A 3 -46.37 5.52 -16.80
C SER A 3 -44.92 5.79 -16.37
N PHE A 4 -44.71 6.78 -15.50
CA PHE A 4 -43.40 7.08 -14.93
C PHE A 4 -42.75 5.84 -14.26
N ASN A 5 -43.56 4.96 -13.67
CA ASN A 5 -43.11 3.69 -13.10
C ASN A 5 -42.54 2.72 -14.15
N LEU A 6 -43.11 2.69 -15.36
CA LEU A 6 -42.58 1.87 -16.46
C LEU A 6 -41.20 2.39 -16.87
N LEU A 7 -41.00 3.70 -16.92
CA LEU A 7 -39.69 4.30 -17.23
C LEU A 7 -38.62 3.88 -16.21
N ILE A 8 -38.95 3.93 -14.91
CA ILE A 8 -38.04 3.49 -13.84
C ILE A 8 -37.74 1.99 -13.99
N ALA A 9 -38.76 1.15 -14.20
CA ALA A 9 -38.58 -0.29 -14.35
C ALA A 9 -37.67 -0.63 -15.54
N VAL A 10 -37.88 0.03 -16.69
CA VAL A 10 -37.05 -0.15 -17.89
C VAL A 10 -35.61 0.32 -17.65
N SER A 11 -35.43 1.43 -16.92
CA SER A 11 -34.09 1.95 -16.57
C SER A 11 -33.33 0.96 -15.68
N LEU A 12 -33.98 0.42 -14.65
CA LEU A 12 -33.40 -0.57 -13.74
C LEU A 12 -33.07 -1.88 -14.48
N ALA A 13 -33.98 -2.35 -15.34
CA ALA A 13 -33.76 -3.55 -16.15
C ALA A 13 -32.56 -3.37 -17.11
N TYR A 14 -32.44 -2.18 -17.72
CA TYR A 14 -31.33 -1.88 -18.62
C TYR A 14 -29.98 -1.81 -17.87
N VAL A 15 -29.92 -1.18 -16.71
CA VAL A 15 -28.71 -1.15 -15.86
C VAL A 15 -28.33 -2.58 -15.43
N ALA A 16 -29.31 -3.39 -15.03
CA ALA A 16 -29.09 -4.80 -14.68
C ALA A 16 -28.57 -5.61 -15.88
N PHE A 17 -29.04 -5.32 -17.10
CA PHE A 17 -28.53 -5.94 -18.32
C PHE A 17 -27.06 -5.58 -18.60
N LEU A 18 -26.69 -4.29 -18.55
CA LEU A 18 -25.29 -3.87 -18.73
C LEU A 18 -24.38 -4.52 -17.68
N PHE A 19 -24.88 -4.68 -16.47
CA PHE A 19 -24.17 -5.36 -15.40
C PHE A 19 -23.99 -6.86 -15.67
N ALA A 20 -25.03 -7.54 -16.13
CA ALA A 20 -24.94 -8.95 -16.50
C ALA A 20 -23.89 -9.16 -17.60
N VAL A 21 -23.77 -8.24 -18.56
CA VAL A 21 -22.71 -8.23 -19.58
C VAL A 21 -21.33 -8.07 -18.94
N ALA A 22 -21.15 -7.09 -18.06
CA ALA A 22 -19.88 -6.84 -17.37
C ALA A 22 -19.43 -8.07 -16.53
N PHE A 23 -20.35 -8.65 -15.76
CA PHE A 23 -20.11 -9.83 -14.93
C PHE A 23 -19.79 -11.07 -15.76
N ALA A 24 -20.50 -11.28 -16.88
CA ALA A 24 -20.22 -12.39 -17.79
C ALA A 24 -18.83 -12.26 -18.43
N ALA A 25 -18.40 -11.04 -18.76
CA ALA A 25 -17.07 -10.76 -19.28
C ALA A 25 -15.97 -11.01 -18.24
N GLU A 26 -16.14 -10.55 -17.01
CA GLU A 26 -15.22 -10.86 -15.90
C GLU A 26 -15.10 -12.36 -15.66
N ARG A 27 -16.22 -13.09 -15.59
CA ARG A 27 -16.21 -14.54 -15.38
C ARG A 27 -15.49 -15.28 -16.50
N ARG A 28 -15.64 -14.85 -17.76
CA ARG A 28 -14.91 -15.43 -18.90
C ARG A 28 -13.42 -15.06 -18.91
N ALA A 29 -13.06 -13.84 -18.49
CA ALA A 29 -11.68 -13.42 -18.35
C ALA A 29 -10.96 -14.26 -17.28
N ALA A 30 -11.61 -14.51 -16.14
CA ALA A 30 -11.11 -15.40 -15.08
C ALA A 30 -10.89 -16.86 -15.54
N GLN A 31 -11.61 -17.31 -16.57
CA GLN A 31 -11.43 -18.61 -17.21
C GLN A 31 -10.33 -18.63 -18.28
N GLY A 32 -9.52 -17.57 -18.40
CA GLY A 32 -8.43 -17.46 -19.38
C GLY A 32 -8.86 -17.16 -20.82
N LYS A 33 -10.17 -17.03 -21.09
CA LYS A 33 -10.72 -16.76 -22.45
C LYS A 33 -10.70 -15.26 -22.77
N THR A 34 -9.52 -14.66 -22.79
CA THR A 34 -9.34 -13.19 -22.94
C THR A 34 -9.15 -12.71 -24.40
N ALA A 35 -8.93 -13.63 -25.36
CA ALA A 35 -8.60 -13.26 -26.74
C ALA A 35 -9.68 -12.40 -27.43
N TRP A 36 -10.96 -12.75 -27.27
CA TRP A 36 -12.07 -11.98 -27.86
C TRP A 36 -12.26 -10.61 -27.19
N LEU A 37 -12.03 -10.53 -25.87
CA LEU A 37 -12.13 -9.30 -25.09
C LEU A 37 -11.03 -8.28 -25.46
N ARG A 38 -9.97 -8.71 -26.15
CA ARG A 38 -8.89 -7.85 -26.67
C ARG A 38 -9.11 -7.41 -28.12
N SER A 39 -10.29 -7.64 -28.70
CA SER A 39 -10.57 -7.22 -30.08
C SER A 39 -10.49 -5.70 -30.23
N SER A 40 -9.99 -5.25 -31.40
CA SER A 40 -9.86 -3.82 -31.68
C SER A 40 -11.20 -3.09 -31.73
N ALA A 41 -12.28 -3.79 -32.07
CA ALA A 41 -13.63 -3.24 -32.10
C ALA A 41 -14.12 -2.87 -30.69
N ILE A 42 -13.94 -3.76 -29.70
CA ILE A 42 -14.39 -3.50 -28.32
C ILE A 42 -13.65 -2.30 -27.72
N TYR A 43 -12.33 -2.22 -27.91
CA TYR A 43 -11.55 -1.07 -27.45
C TYR A 43 -11.95 0.23 -28.17
N THR A 44 -12.16 0.19 -29.48
CA THR A 44 -12.59 1.38 -30.24
C THR A 44 -13.95 1.87 -29.75
N LEU A 45 -14.90 0.95 -29.54
CA LEU A 45 -16.21 1.29 -29.01
C LEU A 45 -16.14 1.75 -27.57
N SER A 46 -15.20 1.27 -26.74
CA SER A 46 -15.06 1.75 -25.37
C SER A 46 -14.54 3.19 -25.29
N LEU A 47 -13.81 3.68 -26.30
CA LEU A 47 -13.46 5.11 -26.41
C LEU A 47 -14.70 6.00 -26.55
N SER A 48 -15.87 5.45 -26.92
CA SER A 48 -17.14 6.17 -26.93
C SER A 48 -17.62 6.60 -25.54
N ILE A 49 -16.93 6.25 -24.46
CA ILE A 49 -17.17 6.86 -23.14
C ILE A 49 -16.96 8.39 -23.17
N TYR A 50 -16.25 8.90 -24.17
CA TYR A 50 -16.22 10.33 -24.48
C TYR A 50 -17.62 10.88 -24.83
N CYS A 51 -18.43 10.09 -25.52
CA CYS A 51 -19.82 10.42 -25.85
C CYS A 51 -20.70 10.21 -24.61
N THR A 52 -20.99 11.32 -23.95
CA THR A 52 -21.75 11.41 -22.69
C THR A 52 -23.14 12.00 -22.94
N ALA A 53 -23.95 12.17 -21.89
CA ALA A 53 -25.27 12.80 -22.06
C ALA A 53 -25.17 14.21 -22.65
N TRP A 54 -24.02 14.89 -22.51
CA TRP A 54 -23.75 16.14 -23.22
C TRP A 54 -23.74 15.96 -24.74
N THR A 55 -23.01 15.00 -25.29
CA THR A 55 -22.97 14.76 -26.75
C THR A 55 -24.27 14.15 -27.29
N PHE A 56 -25.10 13.59 -26.42
CA PHE A 56 -26.37 12.97 -26.79
C PHE A 56 -27.52 13.99 -26.76
N TYR A 57 -27.70 14.69 -25.64
CA TYR A 57 -28.73 15.70 -25.42
C TYR A 57 -28.22 17.12 -25.72
N GLY A 58 -27.18 17.54 -25.00
CA GLY A 58 -26.70 18.92 -25.07
C GLY A 58 -26.08 19.33 -26.41
N ALA A 59 -25.64 18.40 -27.27
CA ALA A 59 -25.17 18.72 -28.62
C ALA A 59 -26.30 19.27 -29.49
N VAL A 60 -27.52 18.72 -29.35
CA VAL A 60 -28.70 19.20 -30.08
C VAL A 60 -29.10 20.58 -29.61
N GLY A 61 -29.17 20.81 -28.30
CA GLY A 61 -29.52 22.15 -27.81
C GLY A 61 -28.40 23.17 -28.02
N TYR A 62 -27.13 22.76 -28.02
CA TYR A 62 -26.03 23.63 -28.41
C TYR A 62 -26.08 23.95 -29.91
N ALA A 63 -26.46 23.02 -30.78
CA ALA A 63 -26.70 23.31 -32.19
C ALA A 63 -27.89 24.27 -32.39
N ALA A 64 -28.95 24.11 -31.60
CA ALA A 64 -30.10 25.02 -31.63
C ALA A 64 -29.73 26.45 -31.22
N ARG A 65 -28.85 26.63 -30.22
CA ARG A 65 -28.44 27.95 -29.70
C ARG A 65 -27.25 28.58 -30.42
N SER A 66 -26.29 27.77 -30.87
CA SER A 66 -24.96 28.20 -31.33
C SER A 66 -24.58 27.65 -32.71
N GLY A 67 -25.55 27.15 -33.49
CA GLY A 67 -25.33 26.71 -34.86
C GLY A 67 -24.33 25.55 -34.96
N LEU A 68 -23.32 25.68 -35.81
CA LEU A 68 -22.35 24.59 -36.05
C LEU A 68 -21.24 24.47 -34.99
N GLU A 69 -21.22 25.34 -33.96
CA GLU A 69 -20.20 25.27 -32.89
C GLU A 69 -20.15 23.90 -32.18
N TYR A 70 -21.26 23.15 -32.15
CA TYR A 70 -21.31 21.83 -31.52
C TYR A 70 -20.31 20.82 -32.12
N LEU A 71 -19.95 20.98 -33.39
CA LEU A 71 -19.00 20.10 -34.07
C LEU A 71 -17.62 20.15 -33.42
N THR A 72 -17.24 21.27 -32.81
CA THR A 72 -15.92 21.46 -32.19
C THR A 72 -15.64 20.43 -31.07
N ILE A 73 -16.69 19.93 -30.40
CA ILE A 73 -16.59 18.90 -29.36
C ILE A 73 -16.24 17.53 -29.96
N TYR A 74 -16.60 17.27 -31.22
CA TYR A 74 -16.28 16.03 -31.95
C TYR A 74 -14.96 16.16 -32.72
N LEU A 75 -14.66 17.35 -33.24
CA LEU A 75 -13.46 17.62 -34.04
C LEU A 75 -12.17 17.53 -33.21
N GLY A 76 -12.13 18.02 -31.98
CA GLY A 76 -10.93 17.95 -31.14
C GLY A 76 -10.41 16.52 -30.93
N PRO A 77 -11.21 15.57 -30.40
CA PRO A 77 -10.83 14.17 -30.31
C PRO A 77 -10.48 13.54 -31.65
N THR A 78 -11.20 13.91 -32.72
CA THR A 78 -10.92 13.44 -34.08
C THR A 78 -9.50 13.84 -34.53
N LEU A 79 -9.10 15.09 -34.29
CA LEU A 79 -7.77 15.59 -34.58
C LEU A 79 -6.70 14.90 -33.73
N VAL A 80 -6.98 14.61 -32.46
CA VAL A 80 -6.05 13.86 -31.60
C VAL A 80 -5.83 12.44 -32.14
N MET A 81 -6.90 11.74 -32.53
CA MET A 81 -6.81 10.36 -33.00
C MET A 81 -6.18 10.23 -34.40
N ILE A 82 -6.48 11.14 -35.31
CA ILE A 82 -5.93 11.15 -36.68
C ILE A 82 -4.54 11.80 -36.72
N GLY A 83 -4.42 13.02 -36.19
CA GLY A 83 -3.24 13.86 -36.35
C GLY A 83 -2.18 13.65 -35.26
N TRP A 84 -2.56 13.20 -34.07
CA TRP A 84 -1.63 13.07 -32.93
C TRP A 84 -1.27 11.61 -32.59
N TRP A 85 -1.27 10.76 -33.61
CA TRP A 85 -0.87 9.36 -33.53
C TRP A 85 0.41 9.13 -32.72
N GLY A 86 1.43 9.97 -32.93
CA GLY A 86 2.71 9.88 -32.23
C GLY A 86 2.61 10.09 -30.72
N LEU A 87 1.85 11.10 -30.26
CA LEU A 87 1.67 11.36 -28.82
C LEU A 87 0.85 10.26 -28.16
N VAL A 88 -0.31 9.91 -28.73
CA VAL A 88 -1.20 8.90 -28.13
C VAL A 88 -0.48 7.57 -28.03
N ARG A 89 0.21 7.14 -29.09
CA ARG A 89 1.01 5.91 -29.08
C ARG A 89 2.11 5.96 -28.03
N LYS A 90 2.80 7.09 -27.89
CA LYS A 90 3.86 7.27 -26.88
C LYS A 90 3.29 7.22 -25.45
N LEU A 91 2.14 7.85 -25.21
CA LEU A 91 1.43 7.79 -23.93
C LEU A 91 1.02 6.36 -23.57
N VAL A 92 0.42 5.61 -24.50
CA VAL A 92 0.05 4.19 -24.28
C VAL A 92 1.28 3.34 -23.95
N ARG A 93 2.38 3.55 -24.68
CA ARG A 93 3.64 2.85 -24.41
C ARG A 93 4.19 3.16 -23.02
N ILE A 94 4.27 4.44 -22.66
CA ILE A 94 4.69 4.88 -21.32
C ILE A 94 3.78 4.28 -20.25
N GLY A 95 2.46 4.34 -20.45
CA GLY A 95 1.46 3.74 -19.56
C GLY A 95 1.73 2.27 -19.26
N ARG A 96 2.07 1.50 -20.30
CA ARG A 96 2.38 0.08 -20.18
C ARG A 96 3.73 -0.16 -19.49
N THR A 97 4.79 0.50 -19.94
CA THR A 97 6.15 0.29 -19.41
C THR A 97 6.25 0.71 -17.95
N GLN A 98 5.61 1.82 -17.58
CA GLN A 98 5.63 2.37 -16.22
C GLN A 98 4.46 1.88 -15.34
N ARG A 99 3.60 0.99 -15.87
CA ARG A 99 2.41 0.44 -15.18
C ARG A 99 1.53 1.52 -14.55
N LEU A 100 1.26 2.59 -15.29
CA LEU A 100 0.46 3.71 -14.81
C LEU A 100 -0.98 3.29 -14.56
N THR A 101 -1.58 3.76 -13.47
CA THR A 101 -3.00 3.50 -13.16
C THR A 101 -3.88 4.74 -13.33
N SER A 102 -3.28 5.92 -13.53
CA SER A 102 -4.00 7.19 -13.67
C SER A 102 -3.15 8.27 -14.32
N ILE A 103 -3.78 9.41 -14.65
CA ILE A 103 -3.06 10.61 -15.12
C ILE A 103 -2.17 11.23 -14.03
N ALA A 104 -2.56 11.13 -12.75
CA ALA A 104 -1.71 11.59 -11.66
C ALA A 104 -0.46 10.71 -11.52
N ASP A 105 -0.57 9.40 -11.78
CA ASP A 105 0.60 8.52 -11.86
C ASP A 105 1.54 8.92 -13.00
N LEU A 106 1.01 9.25 -14.19
CA LEU A 106 1.82 9.70 -15.33
C LEU A 106 2.70 10.90 -14.94
N ILE A 107 2.08 11.91 -14.34
CA ILE A 107 2.77 13.14 -13.96
C ILE A 107 3.71 12.88 -12.77
N SER A 108 3.22 12.23 -11.71
CA SER A 108 4.03 11.92 -10.53
C SER A 108 5.27 11.09 -10.88
N SER A 109 5.11 10.01 -11.65
CA SER A 109 6.23 9.13 -12.05
C SER A 109 7.25 9.85 -12.92
N ARG A 110 6.82 10.65 -13.91
CA ARG A 110 7.71 11.44 -14.77
C ARG A 110 8.59 12.41 -13.97
N PHE A 111 8.04 13.04 -12.95
CA PHE A 111 8.71 14.05 -12.14
C PHE A 111 9.20 13.48 -10.79
N GLY A 112 9.83 12.31 -10.83
CA GLY A 112 10.56 11.73 -9.70
C GLY A 112 9.69 11.05 -8.64
N LYS A 113 8.54 10.48 -9.03
CA LYS A 113 7.53 9.87 -8.13
C LYS A 113 7.10 10.82 -7.00
N SER A 114 6.94 12.10 -7.33
CA SER A 114 6.57 13.12 -6.35
C SER A 114 5.14 12.89 -5.83
N THR A 115 5.01 12.63 -4.52
CA THR A 115 3.72 12.50 -3.84
C THR A 115 2.93 13.80 -3.90
N GLY A 116 3.57 14.95 -3.62
CA GLY A 116 2.92 16.26 -3.63
C GLY A 116 2.32 16.62 -4.99
N LEU A 117 3.04 16.33 -6.07
CA LEU A 117 2.54 16.56 -7.43
C LEU A 117 1.37 15.64 -7.78
N GLY A 118 1.42 14.37 -7.35
CA GLY A 118 0.29 13.44 -7.49
C GLY A 118 -0.97 13.92 -6.75
N VAL A 119 -0.81 14.45 -5.54
CA VAL A 119 -1.91 15.08 -4.77
C VAL A 119 -2.48 16.30 -5.49
N LEU A 120 -1.62 17.19 -6.01
CA LEU A 120 -2.05 18.39 -6.75
C LEU A 120 -2.90 18.02 -7.98
N VAL A 121 -2.42 17.09 -8.81
CA VAL A 121 -3.14 16.63 -10.01
C VAL A 121 -4.45 15.94 -9.61
N THR A 122 -4.46 15.20 -8.51
CA THR A 122 -5.67 14.54 -8.00
C THR A 122 -6.72 15.54 -7.53
N ALA A 123 -6.32 16.54 -6.73
CA ALA A 123 -7.22 17.59 -6.27
C ALA A 123 -7.81 18.38 -7.45
N LEU A 124 -6.97 18.75 -8.42
CA LEU A 124 -7.39 19.41 -9.64
C LEU A 124 -8.38 18.55 -10.43
N ALA A 125 -8.11 17.26 -10.59
CA ALA A 125 -9.00 16.35 -11.32
C ALA A 125 -10.39 16.22 -10.66
N ILE A 126 -10.47 16.20 -9.33
CA ILE A 126 -11.74 16.17 -8.58
C ILE A 126 -12.52 17.46 -8.82
N VAL A 127 -11.90 18.61 -8.59
CA VAL A 127 -12.56 19.92 -8.75
C VAL A 127 -12.96 20.14 -10.20
N GLY A 128 -12.05 19.87 -11.14
CA GLY A 128 -12.28 20.01 -12.57
C GLY A 128 -13.36 19.07 -13.12
N THR A 129 -13.52 17.86 -12.57
CA THR A 129 -14.56 16.91 -13.04
C THR A 129 -15.91 17.12 -12.37
N THR A 130 -15.97 17.82 -11.23
CA THR A 130 -17.20 18.03 -10.45
C THR A 130 -18.35 18.66 -11.25
N PRO A 131 -18.17 19.76 -12.01
CA PRO A 131 -19.23 20.33 -12.85
C PRO A 131 -19.76 19.32 -13.88
N TYR A 132 -18.89 18.45 -14.38
CA TYR A 132 -19.26 17.47 -15.39
C TYR A 132 -20.10 16.33 -14.83
N ILE A 133 -19.86 15.93 -13.58
CA ILE A 133 -20.73 14.98 -12.86
C ILE A 133 -22.10 15.62 -12.64
N ALA A 134 -22.13 16.90 -12.22
CA ALA A 134 -23.37 17.65 -12.04
C ALA A 134 -24.19 17.72 -13.34
N LEU A 135 -23.53 17.96 -14.48
CA LEU A 135 -24.14 17.94 -15.82
C LEU A 135 -24.84 16.60 -16.11
N GLN A 136 -24.23 15.47 -15.74
CA GLN A 136 -24.85 14.16 -15.96
C GLN A 136 -26.09 13.97 -15.09
N LEU A 137 -26.05 14.39 -13.82
CA LEU A 137 -27.22 14.36 -12.94
C LEU A 137 -28.35 15.24 -13.49
N GLN A 138 -28.02 16.45 -13.95
CA GLN A 138 -28.97 17.35 -14.60
C GLN A 138 -29.59 16.72 -15.87
N SER A 139 -28.77 16.11 -16.72
CA SER A 139 -29.23 15.46 -17.95
C SER A 139 -30.27 14.37 -17.67
N VAL A 140 -30.00 13.50 -16.70
CA VAL A 140 -30.91 12.40 -16.32
C VAL A 140 -32.20 12.93 -15.72
N THR A 141 -32.09 13.86 -14.77
CA THR A 141 -33.27 14.40 -14.08
C THR A 141 -34.19 15.20 -15.00
N GLN A 142 -33.62 16.03 -15.89
CA GLN A 142 -34.40 16.77 -16.87
C GLN A 142 -35.07 15.85 -17.88
N ALA A 143 -34.38 14.81 -18.36
CA ALA A 143 -34.98 13.81 -19.24
C ALA A 143 -36.13 13.05 -18.56
N MET A 144 -36.01 12.69 -17.27
CA MET A 144 -37.10 12.10 -16.50
C MET A 144 -38.29 13.06 -16.33
N GLY A 145 -38.02 14.34 -16.10
CA GLY A 145 -39.04 15.38 -15.98
C GLY A 145 -39.92 15.54 -17.23
N VAL A 146 -39.36 15.28 -18.42
CA VAL A 146 -40.13 15.27 -19.68
C VAL A 146 -41.20 14.17 -19.68
N PHE A 147 -40.88 12.98 -19.20
CA PHE A 147 -41.86 11.89 -19.11
C PHE A 147 -42.89 12.14 -18.01
N ALA A 148 -42.48 12.73 -16.88
CA ALA A 148 -43.39 13.12 -15.82
C ALA A 148 -44.43 14.14 -16.31
N ALA A 149 -43.97 15.17 -17.04
CA ALA A 149 -44.85 16.17 -17.67
C ALA A 149 -45.84 15.53 -18.65
N ASN A 150 -45.39 14.56 -19.46
CA ASN A 150 -46.26 13.83 -20.38
C ASN A 150 -47.31 12.95 -19.65
N SER A 151 -47.05 12.55 -18.41
CA SER A 151 -48.02 11.87 -17.53
C SER A 151 -48.93 12.81 -16.72
N GLY A 152 -48.79 14.13 -16.90
CA GLY A 152 -49.60 15.15 -16.21
C GLY A 152 -48.96 15.73 -14.94
N GLU A 153 -47.72 15.35 -14.60
CA GLU A 153 -46.98 15.90 -13.46
C GLU A 153 -46.00 16.98 -13.90
N VAL A 154 -46.21 18.23 -13.49
CA VAL A 154 -45.27 19.32 -13.77
C VAL A 154 -44.23 19.39 -12.64
N TRP A 155 -42.98 19.05 -12.96
CA TRP A 155 -41.88 19.11 -11.99
C TRP A 155 -41.31 20.51 -11.86
N GLY A 156 -41.24 21.00 -10.62
CA GLY A 156 -40.54 22.24 -10.31
C GLY A 156 -39.04 22.02 -9.97
N PRO A 157 -38.31 23.10 -9.65
CA PRO A 157 -36.91 23.00 -9.22
C PRO A 157 -36.69 22.09 -7.99
N SER A 158 -37.66 22.04 -7.06
CA SER A 158 -37.63 21.16 -5.90
C SER A 158 -37.69 19.67 -6.26
N ASP A 159 -38.44 19.32 -7.31
CA ASP A 159 -38.65 17.94 -7.72
C ASP A 159 -37.45 17.43 -8.52
N LEU A 160 -36.90 18.29 -9.39
CA LEU A 160 -35.62 18.05 -10.06
C LEU A 160 -34.49 17.84 -9.03
N ASN A 161 -34.44 18.65 -7.97
CA ASN A 161 -33.46 18.50 -6.89
C ASN A 161 -33.62 17.20 -6.10
N ARG A 162 -34.85 16.79 -5.79
CA ARG A 162 -35.13 15.50 -5.14
C ARG A 162 -34.76 14.33 -6.04
N SER A 163 -35.12 14.40 -7.33
CA SER A 163 -34.76 13.40 -8.33
C SER A 163 -33.24 13.26 -8.47
N ALA A 164 -32.50 14.39 -8.55
CA ALA A 164 -31.04 14.38 -8.65
C ALA A 164 -30.38 13.70 -7.46
N MET A 165 -30.92 13.92 -6.25
CA MET A 165 -30.43 13.28 -5.04
C MET A 165 -30.61 11.75 -5.09
N TRP A 166 -31.79 11.27 -5.51
CA TRP A 166 -32.06 9.84 -5.67
C TRP A 166 -31.19 9.20 -6.77
N VAL A 167 -31.01 9.88 -7.90
CA VAL A 167 -30.11 9.43 -8.96
C VAL A 167 -28.66 9.37 -8.46
N ALA A 168 -28.18 10.39 -7.74
CA ALA A 168 -26.84 10.40 -7.17
C ALA A 168 -26.63 9.28 -6.14
N MET A 169 -27.59 9.05 -5.24
CA MET A 169 -27.54 7.94 -4.28
C MET A 169 -27.59 6.57 -4.97
N GLY A 170 -28.47 6.41 -5.97
CA GLY A 170 -28.55 5.18 -6.76
C GLY A 170 -27.23 4.88 -7.47
N LEU A 171 -26.63 5.89 -8.12
CA LEU A 171 -25.31 5.78 -8.74
C LEU A 171 -24.20 5.51 -7.73
N ALA A 172 -24.25 6.11 -6.53
CA ALA A 172 -23.28 5.84 -5.47
C ALA A 172 -23.35 4.39 -5.02
N VAL A 173 -24.54 3.90 -4.62
CA VAL A 173 -24.76 2.51 -4.21
C VAL A 173 -24.31 1.56 -5.32
N PHE A 174 -24.69 1.85 -6.56
CA PHE A 174 -24.31 1.03 -7.70
C PHE A 174 -22.79 0.98 -7.92
N THR A 175 -22.13 2.14 -7.90
CA THR A 175 -20.67 2.26 -8.05
C THR A 175 -19.94 1.57 -6.89
N LEU A 176 -20.47 1.63 -5.66
CA LEU A 176 -19.89 0.98 -4.49
C LEU A 176 -19.96 -0.56 -4.58
N ILE A 177 -21.10 -1.09 -5.00
CA ILE A 177 -21.31 -2.55 -5.14
C ILE A 177 -20.36 -3.14 -6.19
N PHE A 178 -20.13 -2.41 -7.29
CA PHE A 178 -19.35 -2.92 -8.41
C PHE A 178 -17.88 -2.52 -8.38
N GLY A 179 -17.59 -1.23 -8.23
CA GLY A 179 -16.25 -0.65 -8.40
C GLY A 179 -15.28 -0.88 -7.23
N THR A 180 -15.73 -1.45 -6.11
CA THR A 180 -14.88 -1.64 -4.90
C THR A 180 -14.60 -3.10 -4.53
N ARG A 181 -15.03 -4.06 -5.36
CA ARG A 181 -14.88 -5.50 -5.09
C ARG A 181 -13.51 -6.06 -5.51
N ASN A 182 -12.91 -5.57 -6.58
CA ASN A 182 -11.57 -5.98 -7.03
C ASN A 182 -10.54 -4.93 -6.64
N LEU A 183 -9.46 -5.37 -6.00
CA LEU A 183 -8.50 -4.53 -5.29
C LEU A 183 -7.20 -4.29 -6.06
N ASP A 184 -7.01 -5.00 -7.17
CA ASP A 184 -5.86 -4.81 -8.02
C ASP A 184 -6.10 -3.61 -8.94
N ALA A 185 -5.52 -2.48 -8.58
CA ALA A 185 -5.43 -1.30 -9.44
C ALA A 185 -4.71 -1.57 -10.78
N HIS A 186 -4.02 -2.72 -10.88
CA HIS A 186 -3.30 -3.19 -12.07
C HIS A 186 -4.08 -4.23 -12.89
N GLU A 187 -5.23 -4.71 -12.42
CA GLU A 187 -6.08 -5.59 -13.22
C GLU A 187 -6.93 -4.77 -14.19
N ARG A 188 -6.81 -5.09 -15.48
CA ARG A 188 -7.61 -4.48 -16.53
C ARG A 188 -9.08 -4.86 -16.35
N HIS A 189 -9.97 -3.88 -16.33
CA HIS A 189 -11.39 -4.08 -16.12
C HIS A 189 -12.09 -4.50 -17.41
N HIS A 190 -11.82 -5.73 -17.86
CA HIS A 190 -12.41 -6.28 -19.10
C HIS A 190 -13.95 -6.22 -19.08
N GLY A 191 -14.57 -6.35 -17.90
CA GLY A 191 -16.01 -6.20 -17.72
C GLY A 191 -16.54 -4.79 -17.98
N ILE A 192 -15.85 -3.77 -17.45
CA ILE A 192 -16.21 -2.35 -17.65
C ILE A 192 -16.07 -1.98 -19.13
N VAL A 193 -14.94 -2.35 -19.75
CA VAL A 193 -14.66 -2.02 -21.15
C VAL A 193 -15.73 -2.60 -22.09
N LEU A 194 -16.16 -3.85 -21.87
CA LEU A 194 -17.22 -4.45 -22.69
C LEU A 194 -18.58 -3.79 -22.46
N ALA A 195 -18.94 -3.46 -21.21
CA ALA A 195 -20.20 -2.80 -20.91
C ALA A 195 -20.31 -1.44 -21.63
N ILE A 196 -19.22 -0.65 -21.60
CA ILE A 196 -19.13 0.62 -22.34
C ILE A 196 -19.30 0.38 -23.84
N ALA A 197 -18.66 -0.66 -24.40
CA ALA A 197 -18.76 -0.96 -25.83
C ALA A 197 -20.19 -1.35 -26.26
N VAL A 198 -20.94 -2.10 -25.45
CA VAL A 198 -22.35 -2.43 -25.71
C VAL A 198 -23.21 -1.17 -25.64
N GLU A 199 -23.00 -0.34 -24.63
CA GLU A 199 -23.65 0.95 -24.50
C GLU A 199 -23.38 1.88 -25.69
N ALA A 200 -22.15 1.89 -26.21
CA ALA A 200 -21.77 2.67 -27.40
C ALA A 200 -22.70 2.39 -28.58
N VAL A 201 -23.02 1.11 -28.80
CA VAL A 201 -23.92 0.65 -29.85
C VAL A 201 -25.36 1.10 -29.57
N VAL A 202 -25.83 0.98 -28.33
CA VAL A 202 -27.17 1.42 -27.94
C VAL A 202 -27.35 2.93 -28.17
N LYS A 203 -26.37 3.75 -27.76
CA LYS A 203 -26.39 5.21 -27.99
C LYS A 203 -26.45 5.55 -29.46
N LEU A 204 -25.56 4.96 -30.26
CA LEU A 204 -25.48 5.24 -31.67
C LEU A 204 -26.78 4.84 -32.37
N PHE A 205 -27.30 3.65 -32.07
CA PHE A 205 -28.56 3.18 -32.61
C PHE A 205 -29.73 4.09 -32.22
N ALA A 206 -29.82 4.49 -30.95
CA ALA A 206 -30.88 5.37 -30.47
C ALA A 206 -30.86 6.73 -31.18
N LEU A 207 -29.70 7.37 -31.29
CA LEU A 207 -29.58 8.69 -31.91
C LEU A 207 -29.82 8.64 -33.43
N LEU A 208 -29.30 7.61 -34.11
CA LEU A 208 -29.57 7.39 -35.53
C LEU A 208 -31.06 7.11 -35.78
N ALA A 209 -31.71 6.30 -34.94
CA ALA A 209 -33.14 6.01 -35.05
C ALA A 209 -33.99 7.28 -34.89
N VAL A 210 -33.67 8.13 -33.90
CA VAL A 210 -34.34 9.43 -33.73
C VAL A 210 -34.08 10.36 -34.91
N GLY A 211 -32.82 10.45 -35.36
CA GLY A 211 -32.45 11.27 -36.51
C GLY A 211 -33.19 10.86 -37.80
N ILE A 212 -33.25 9.56 -38.08
CA ILE A 212 -34.01 9.01 -39.21
C ILE A 212 -35.50 9.30 -39.05
N PHE A 213 -36.06 9.11 -37.86
CA PHE A 213 -37.46 9.44 -37.61
C PHE A 213 -37.75 10.94 -37.82
N VAL A 214 -36.88 11.84 -37.37
CA VAL A 214 -37.07 13.28 -37.54
C VAL A 214 -37.00 13.68 -39.02
N VAL A 215 -35.99 13.21 -39.75
CA VAL A 215 -35.81 13.61 -41.16
C VAL A 215 -36.92 13.05 -42.04
N TRP A 216 -37.24 11.76 -41.93
CA TRP A 216 -38.19 11.11 -42.84
C TRP A 216 -39.60 10.97 -42.28
N GLY A 217 -39.75 10.77 -40.98
CA GLY A 217 -41.05 10.58 -40.34
C GLY A 217 -41.75 11.89 -39.97
N VAL A 218 -41.00 12.96 -39.70
CA VAL A 218 -41.57 14.26 -39.28
C VAL A 218 -41.42 15.31 -40.37
N ALA A 219 -40.20 15.59 -40.81
CA ALA A 219 -39.95 16.65 -41.78
C ALA A 219 -40.35 16.28 -43.23
N GLY A 220 -40.58 15.01 -43.55
CA GLY A 220 -41.00 14.57 -44.89
C GLY A 220 -39.84 14.32 -45.87
N GLY A 221 -38.62 14.12 -45.37
CA GLY A 221 -37.44 13.71 -46.14
C GLY A 221 -36.32 14.76 -46.17
N LEU A 222 -35.26 14.46 -46.92
CA LEU A 222 -34.05 15.30 -46.98
C LEU A 222 -34.29 16.69 -47.58
N GLY A 223 -35.14 16.78 -48.62
CA GLY A 223 -35.45 18.05 -49.28
C GLY A 223 -36.12 19.06 -48.34
N PRO A 224 -37.27 18.72 -47.72
CA PRO A 224 -37.92 19.57 -46.74
C PRO A 224 -37.06 19.89 -45.51
N THR A 225 -36.32 18.89 -44.99
CA THR A 225 -35.39 19.12 -43.88
C THR A 225 -34.34 20.16 -44.23
N ARG A 226 -33.75 20.07 -45.43
CA ARG A 226 -32.77 21.06 -45.90
C ARG A 226 -33.40 22.44 -46.06
N ALA A 227 -34.60 22.54 -46.61
CA ALA A 227 -35.30 23.81 -46.72
C ALA A 227 -35.56 24.45 -45.34
N LEU A 228 -35.90 23.63 -44.34
CA LEU A 228 -36.05 24.08 -42.96
C LEU A 228 -34.73 24.59 -42.37
N ILE A 229 -33.63 23.88 -42.62
CA ILE A 229 -32.28 24.31 -42.22
C ILE A 229 -31.93 25.64 -42.90
N ASP A 230 -32.11 25.76 -44.22
CA ASP A 230 -31.78 26.96 -44.99
C ASP A 230 -32.62 28.18 -44.56
N ALA A 231 -33.86 27.96 -44.11
CA ALA A 231 -34.75 29.00 -43.56
C ALA A 231 -34.45 29.37 -42.10
N SER A 232 -33.68 28.55 -41.38
CA SER A 232 -33.42 28.71 -39.96
C SER A 232 -32.32 29.73 -39.68
N ALA A 233 -32.30 30.27 -38.45
CA ALA A 233 -31.21 31.14 -37.99
C ALA A 233 -29.84 30.43 -38.02
N GLN A 234 -29.81 29.09 -37.98
CA GLN A 234 -28.58 28.31 -38.05
C GLN A 234 -27.93 28.38 -39.44
N ALA A 235 -28.67 28.64 -40.52
CA ALA A 235 -28.08 28.83 -41.85
C ALA A 235 -27.30 30.15 -42.01
N GLN A 236 -27.65 31.15 -41.20
CA GLN A 236 -26.97 32.46 -41.18
C GLN A 236 -25.81 32.50 -40.17
N TRP A 237 -25.51 31.37 -39.53
CA TRP A 237 -24.46 31.29 -38.53
C TRP A 237 -23.08 31.58 -39.15
N ALA A 238 -22.31 32.44 -38.47
CA ALA A 238 -20.93 32.75 -38.83
C ALA A 238 -19.98 32.29 -37.70
N PRO A 239 -18.91 31.53 -38.01
CA PRO A 239 -17.93 31.14 -37.00
C PRO A 239 -17.20 32.36 -36.45
N MET A 240 -17.15 32.51 -35.13
CA MET A 240 -16.13 33.32 -34.48
C MET A 240 -14.81 32.54 -34.46
N PRO A 241 -13.77 32.93 -35.23
CA PRO A 241 -12.58 32.09 -35.41
C PRO A 241 -11.86 31.76 -34.10
N SER A 242 -11.75 32.75 -33.20
CA SER A 242 -11.10 32.59 -31.89
C SER A 242 -11.82 31.56 -31.01
N ARG A 243 -13.15 31.61 -30.97
CA ARG A 243 -13.99 30.68 -30.21
C ARG A 243 -13.98 29.28 -30.81
N TRP A 244 -14.06 29.18 -32.13
CA TRP A 244 -13.99 27.89 -32.84
C TRP A 244 -12.67 27.16 -32.56
N ILE A 245 -11.54 27.86 -32.69
CA ILE A 245 -10.20 27.31 -32.40
C ILE A 245 -10.09 26.96 -30.91
N GLY A 246 -10.53 27.85 -30.02
CA GLY A 246 -10.52 27.63 -28.58
C GLY A 246 -11.28 26.37 -28.17
N LEU A 247 -12.49 26.17 -28.70
CA LEU A 247 -13.31 25.00 -28.40
C LEU A 247 -12.70 23.69 -28.92
N ILE A 248 -12.14 23.69 -30.14
CA ILE A 248 -11.42 22.52 -30.68
C ILE A 248 -10.23 22.17 -29.79
N PHE A 249 -9.47 23.18 -29.34
CA PHE A 249 -8.34 22.97 -28.46
C PHE A 249 -8.76 22.41 -27.09
N VAL A 250 -9.80 23.01 -26.47
CA VAL A 250 -10.34 22.55 -25.18
C VAL A 250 -10.85 21.12 -25.27
N SER A 251 -11.59 20.76 -26.34
CA SER A 251 -12.11 19.39 -26.51
C SER A 251 -10.99 18.37 -26.79
N ALA A 252 -9.99 18.72 -27.60
CA ALA A 252 -8.80 17.90 -27.83
C ALA A 252 -8.00 17.68 -26.54
N ALA A 253 -7.78 18.74 -25.75
CA ALA A 253 -7.06 18.66 -24.49
C ALA A 253 -7.82 17.84 -23.44
N ALA A 254 -9.14 18.04 -23.32
CA ALA A 254 -9.99 17.29 -22.42
C ALA A 254 -10.03 15.79 -22.77
N PHE A 255 -10.04 15.44 -24.05
CA PHE A 255 -9.97 14.04 -24.50
C PHE A 255 -8.73 13.31 -23.95
N LEU A 256 -7.60 14.02 -23.81
CA LEU A 256 -6.36 13.48 -23.24
C LEU A 256 -6.31 13.57 -21.70
N CYS A 257 -6.80 14.66 -21.12
CA CYS A 257 -6.58 14.98 -19.71
C CYS A 257 -7.70 14.51 -18.77
N LEU A 258 -8.89 14.21 -19.28
CA LEU A 258 -9.99 13.72 -18.45
C LEU A 258 -9.60 12.37 -17.81
N PRO A 259 -9.68 12.22 -16.47
CA PRO A 259 -9.24 10.99 -15.79
C PRO A 259 -9.87 9.71 -16.35
N ARG A 260 -11.18 9.74 -16.63
CA ARG A 260 -11.90 8.61 -17.23
C ARG A 260 -11.41 8.28 -18.66
N MET A 261 -11.11 9.32 -19.44
CA MET A 261 -10.67 9.13 -20.82
C MET A 261 -9.24 8.62 -20.83
N PHE A 262 -8.37 9.17 -19.98
CA PHE A 262 -7.01 8.68 -19.80
C PHE A 262 -7.00 7.21 -19.36
N GLN A 263 -7.89 6.82 -18.44
CA GLN A 263 -8.05 5.42 -18.04
C GLN A 263 -8.31 4.51 -19.25
N VAL A 264 -9.32 4.82 -20.07
CA VAL A 264 -9.69 3.97 -21.20
C VAL A 264 -8.69 4.07 -22.36
N LEU A 265 -8.20 5.27 -22.67
CA LEU A 265 -7.28 5.53 -23.77
C LEU A 265 -5.89 4.94 -23.52
N VAL A 266 -5.35 5.11 -22.31
CA VAL A 266 -3.96 4.78 -21.96
C VAL A 266 -3.85 3.53 -21.09
N VAL A 267 -4.58 3.46 -19.98
CA VAL A 267 -4.40 2.41 -18.96
C VAL A 267 -5.00 1.07 -19.40
N GLU A 268 -6.21 1.09 -19.95
CA GLU A 268 -6.93 -0.12 -20.39
C GLU A 268 -6.50 -0.63 -21.78
N ASN A 269 -5.65 0.12 -22.49
CA ASN A 269 -5.17 -0.31 -23.80
C ASN A 269 -4.19 -1.50 -23.68
N ALA A 270 -4.57 -2.61 -24.31
CA ALA A 270 -3.80 -3.85 -24.23
C ALA A 270 -2.62 -3.93 -25.21
N ASP A 271 -2.73 -3.27 -26.36
CA ASP A 271 -1.80 -3.38 -27.48
C ASP A 271 -1.87 -2.09 -28.33
N GLU A 272 -0.73 -1.42 -28.50
CA GLU A 272 -0.60 -0.23 -29.33
C GLU A 272 -1.10 -0.43 -30.77
N ARG A 273 -1.06 -1.66 -31.31
CA ARG A 273 -1.58 -1.97 -32.65
C ARG A 273 -3.07 -1.69 -32.77
N VAL A 274 -3.82 -1.83 -31.68
CA VAL A 274 -5.26 -1.57 -31.68
C VAL A 274 -5.56 -0.09 -31.91
N LEU A 275 -4.65 0.81 -31.55
CA LEU A 275 -4.81 2.23 -31.80
C LEU A 275 -4.96 2.52 -33.30
N SER A 276 -4.33 1.74 -34.20
CA SER A 276 -4.36 2.07 -35.64
C SER A 276 -5.78 1.94 -36.19
N THR A 277 -6.52 0.93 -35.74
CA THR A 277 -7.94 0.78 -36.05
C THR A 277 -8.75 1.89 -35.38
N ALA A 278 -8.47 2.17 -34.10
CA ALA A 278 -9.19 3.22 -33.37
C ALA A 278 -9.00 4.62 -33.98
N SER A 279 -7.85 4.90 -34.62
CA SER A 279 -7.49 6.20 -35.21
C SER A 279 -8.49 6.69 -36.26
N TRP A 280 -9.16 5.79 -36.98
CA TRP A 280 -10.18 6.14 -37.98
C TRP A 280 -11.59 5.70 -37.56
N ALA A 281 -11.72 4.56 -36.88
CA ALA A 281 -13.02 4.01 -36.52
C ALA A 281 -13.70 4.82 -35.40
N PHE A 282 -12.94 5.38 -34.45
CA PHE A 282 -13.51 6.28 -33.43
C PHE A 282 -13.98 7.62 -34.02
N PRO A 283 -13.19 8.33 -34.86
CA PRO A 283 -13.71 9.47 -35.62
C PRO A 283 -14.96 9.17 -36.46
N THR A 284 -15.01 7.99 -37.08
CA THR A 284 -16.20 7.55 -37.83
C THR A 284 -17.42 7.42 -36.90
N TYR A 285 -17.24 6.86 -35.71
CA TYR A 285 -18.29 6.83 -34.68
C TYR A 285 -18.75 8.24 -34.27
N LEU A 286 -17.82 9.17 -34.05
CA LEU A 286 -18.13 10.57 -33.71
C LEU A 286 -18.91 11.26 -34.84
N LEU A 287 -18.52 11.03 -36.10
CA LEU A 287 -19.22 11.55 -37.27
C LEU A 287 -20.67 11.07 -37.28
N LEU A 288 -20.90 9.76 -37.13
CA LEU A 288 -22.25 9.18 -37.12
C LEU A 288 -23.10 9.72 -35.96
N MET A 289 -22.52 9.91 -34.78
CA MET A 289 -23.20 10.55 -33.64
C MET A 289 -23.57 12.01 -33.93
N SER A 290 -22.77 12.74 -34.71
CA SER A 290 -23.01 14.16 -35.02
C SER A 290 -23.96 14.41 -36.20
N LEU A 291 -24.22 13.38 -37.02
CA LEU A 291 -24.86 13.48 -38.34
C LEU A 291 -26.26 14.12 -38.29
N PHE A 292 -27.10 13.69 -37.34
CA PHE A 292 -28.49 14.13 -37.24
C PHE A 292 -28.72 15.25 -36.23
N VAL A 293 -27.67 15.79 -35.59
CA VAL A 293 -27.80 16.80 -34.54
C VAL A 293 -28.48 18.07 -35.06
N VAL A 294 -28.05 18.61 -36.21
CA VAL A 294 -28.65 19.81 -36.82
C VAL A 294 -30.10 19.56 -37.28
N PRO A 295 -30.41 18.47 -38.02
CA PRO A 295 -31.80 18.14 -38.34
C PRO A 295 -32.72 18.07 -37.12
N ILE A 296 -32.29 17.40 -36.04
CA ILE A 296 -33.08 17.31 -34.81
C ILE A 296 -33.28 18.69 -34.18
N ALA A 297 -32.22 19.52 -34.14
CA ALA A 297 -32.29 20.87 -33.58
C ALA A 297 -33.27 21.77 -34.33
N VAL A 298 -33.17 21.84 -35.66
CA VAL A 298 -33.97 22.75 -36.48
C VAL A 298 -35.43 22.32 -36.52
N VAL A 299 -35.72 21.02 -36.72
CA VAL A 299 -37.10 20.51 -36.67
C VAL A 299 -37.70 20.68 -35.27
N GLY A 300 -36.88 20.52 -34.23
CA GLY A 300 -37.27 20.81 -32.85
C GLY A 300 -37.68 22.26 -32.64
N LEU A 301 -36.91 23.21 -33.16
CA LEU A 301 -37.21 24.65 -33.05
C LEU A 301 -38.47 25.05 -33.82
N ASP A 302 -38.74 24.42 -34.95
CA ASP A 302 -39.93 24.68 -35.77
C ASP A 302 -41.21 24.16 -35.10
N LEU A 303 -41.16 22.94 -34.56
CA LEU A 303 -42.35 22.30 -34.02
C LEU A 303 -42.62 22.69 -32.57
N MET A 304 -41.60 22.67 -31.70
CA MET A 304 -41.79 22.76 -30.26
C MET A 304 -42.23 24.16 -29.80
N PRO A 305 -43.01 24.26 -28.69
CA PRO A 305 -43.41 25.56 -28.15
C PRO A 305 -42.21 26.45 -27.80
N ALA A 306 -42.38 27.76 -27.95
CA ALA A 306 -41.39 28.73 -27.51
C ALA A 306 -41.07 28.53 -26.02
N GLY A 307 -39.78 28.45 -25.68
CA GLY A 307 -39.30 28.17 -24.32
C GLY A 307 -39.10 26.68 -23.99
N ALA A 308 -39.44 25.75 -24.89
CA ALA A 308 -39.06 24.35 -24.73
C ALA A 308 -37.53 24.19 -24.68
N ASN A 309 -37.03 23.34 -23.78
CA ASN A 309 -35.60 23.10 -23.64
C ASN A 309 -35.04 22.34 -24.88
N PRO A 310 -34.19 22.96 -25.70
CA PRO A 310 -33.65 22.34 -26.91
C PRO A 310 -32.74 21.15 -26.65
N ASP A 311 -32.14 21.05 -25.45
CA ASP A 311 -31.29 19.92 -25.09
C ASP A 311 -32.07 18.59 -25.08
N LEU A 312 -33.39 18.63 -24.93
CA LEU A 312 -34.25 17.46 -24.80
C LEU A 312 -35.04 17.13 -26.08
N PHE A 313 -34.80 17.82 -27.20
CA PHE A 313 -35.48 17.55 -28.49
C PHE A 313 -35.35 16.12 -28.99
N VAL A 314 -34.24 15.46 -28.64
CA VAL A 314 -34.01 14.04 -28.95
C VAL A 314 -35.05 13.12 -28.28
N VAL A 315 -35.69 13.58 -27.19
CA VAL A 315 -36.73 12.86 -26.44
C VAL A 315 -38.12 13.46 -26.72
N THR A 316 -38.25 14.78 -26.72
CA THR A 316 -39.55 15.46 -26.82
C THR A 316 -40.20 15.37 -28.19
N LEU A 317 -39.40 15.35 -29.28
CA LEU A 317 -39.94 15.20 -30.64
C LEU A 317 -40.65 13.85 -30.84
N PRO A 318 -40.04 12.69 -30.53
CA PRO A 318 -40.75 11.41 -30.56
C PRO A 318 -41.99 11.36 -29.67
N LEU A 319 -41.94 11.95 -28.46
CA LEU A 319 -43.08 11.96 -27.54
C LEU A 319 -44.27 12.74 -28.10
N ARG A 320 -44.02 13.93 -28.67
CA ARG A 320 -45.05 14.75 -29.29
C ARG A 320 -45.76 14.01 -30.42
N GLU A 321 -45.02 13.28 -31.23
CA GLU A 321 -45.53 12.48 -32.35
C GLU A 321 -46.12 11.12 -31.92
N GLY A 322 -46.31 10.89 -30.62
CA GLY A 322 -46.88 9.65 -30.07
C GLY A 322 -45.99 8.42 -30.23
N ARG A 323 -44.69 8.58 -30.50
CA ARG A 323 -43.71 7.50 -30.67
C ARG A 323 -43.04 7.13 -29.34
N ASP A 324 -43.87 6.69 -28.40
CA ASP A 324 -43.53 6.29 -27.03
C ASP A 324 -42.28 5.36 -26.95
N GLY A 325 -42.21 4.33 -27.80
CA GLY A 325 -41.06 3.40 -27.81
C GLY A 325 -39.74 4.04 -28.25
N LEU A 326 -39.79 4.96 -29.22
CA LEU A 326 -38.60 5.68 -29.69
C LEU A 326 -38.13 6.71 -28.65
N ALA A 327 -39.08 7.35 -27.94
CA ALA A 327 -38.77 8.21 -26.81
C ALA A 327 -38.07 7.45 -25.68
N ILE A 328 -38.54 6.25 -25.31
CA ILE A 328 -37.88 5.40 -24.30
C ILE A 328 -36.48 4.99 -24.76
N LEU A 329 -36.33 4.60 -26.04
CA LEU A 329 -35.02 4.24 -26.59
C LEU A 329 -34.02 5.42 -26.53
N SER A 330 -34.49 6.61 -26.90
CA SER A 330 -33.75 7.87 -26.80
C SER A 330 -33.38 8.22 -25.34
N PHE A 331 -34.32 8.04 -24.42
CA PHE A 331 -34.09 8.19 -22.99
C PHE A 331 -33.02 7.23 -22.49
N LEU A 332 -33.12 5.94 -22.83
CA LEU A 332 -32.13 4.92 -22.46
C LEU A 332 -30.74 5.24 -23.01
N GLY A 333 -30.66 5.75 -24.24
CA GLY A 333 -29.40 6.20 -24.85
C GLY A 333 -28.69 7.26 -24.02
N GLY A 334 -29.38 8.36 -23.67
CA GLY A 334 -28.78 9.42 -22.85
C GLY A 334 -28.65 9.07 -21.37
N PHE A 335 -29.58 8.31 -20.79
CA PHE A 335 -29.50 7.80 -19.42
C PHE A 335 -28.27 6.92 -19.25
N SER A 336 -28.07 5.92 -20.13
CA SER A 336 -26.87 5.09 -20.12
C SER A 336 -25.61 5.95 -20.21
N SER A 337 -25.66 6.94 -21.10
CA SER A 337 -24.54 7.85 -21.35
C SER A 337 -24.10 8.65 -20.13
N ALA A 338 -25.05 9.05 -19.29
CA ALA A 338 -24.79 9.73 -18.04
C ALA A 338 -24.28 8.76 -16.97
N THR A 339 -24.95 7.63 -16.78
CA THR A 339 -24.65 6.70 -15.68
C THR A 339 -23.24 6.12 -15.80
N SER A 340 -22.85 5.60 -16.96
CA SER A 340 -21.51 5.02 -17.17
C SER A 340 -20.39 6.05 -17.06
N MET A 341 -20.62 7.27 -17.55
CA MET A 341 -19.66 8.35 -17.38
C MET A 341 -19.42 8.64 -15.90
N VAL A 342 -20.49 8.71 -15.10
CA VAL A 342 -20.40 8.99 -13.67
C VAL A 342 -19.69 7.84 -12.93
N ILE A 343 -20.04 6.58 -13.23
CA ILE A 343 -19.44 5.39 -12.60
C ILE A 343 -17.93 5.36 -12.85
N VAL A 344 -17.50 5.43 -14.12
CA VAL A 344 -16.08 5.29 -14.49
C VAL A 344 -15.26 6.49 -14.02
N ALA A 345 -15.79 7.71 -14.12
CA ALA A 345 -15.09 8.89 -13.62
C ALA A 345 -14.91 8.86 -12.10
N THR A 346 -15.96 8.48 -11.36
CA THR A 346 -15.89 8.40 -9.90
C THR A 346 -14.93 7.30 -9.46
N LEU A 347 -14.91 6.15 -10.16
CA LEU A 347 -13.95 5.07 -9.90
C LEU A 347 -12.49 5.48 -10.19
N ALA A 348 -12.24 6.16 -11.30
CA ALA A 348 -10.92 6.67 -11.65
C ALA A 348 -10.42 7.68 -10.60
N LEU A 349 -11.27 8.65 -10.23
CA LEU A 349 -10.95 9.64 -9.20
C LEU A 349 -10.75 9.01 -7.81
N ALA A 350 -11.59 8.04 -7.41
CA ALA A 350 -11.44 7.34 -6.14
C ALA A 350 -10.13 6.52 -6.08
N THR A 351 -9.70 5.96 -7.21
CA THR A 351 -8.40 5.27 -7.33
C THR A 351 -7.25 6.26 -7.14
N MET A 352 -7.32 7.44 -7.76
CA MET A 352 -6.34 8.52 -7.59
C MET A 352 -6.26 9.01 -6.13
N VAL A 353 -7.41 9.23 -5.47
CA VAL A 353 -7.47 9.62 -4.05
C VAL A 353 -6.83 8.55 -3.16
N SER A 354 -7.17 7.29 -3.39
CA SER A 354 -6.62 6.19 -2.60
C SER A 354 -5.11 6.07 -2.76
N ASN A 355 -4.58 6.19 -3.97
CA ASN A 355 -3.16 5.96 -4.27
C ASN A 355 -2.27 7.16 -3.92
N HIS A 356 -2.73 8.40 -4.13
CA HIS A 356 -1.89 9.59 -3.95
C HIS A 356 -2.13 10.35 -2.65
N ILE A 357 -3.34 10.27 -2.09
CA ILE A 357 -3.70 11.02 -0.89
C ILE A 357 -3.73 10.08 0.32
N VAL A 358 -4.55 9.05 0.28
CA VAL A 358 -4.86 8.27 1.50
C VAL A 358 -3.78 7.25 1.83
N ALA A 359 -3.30 6.45 0.88
CA ALA A 359 -2.29 5.42 1.16
C ALA A 359 -0.96 6.02 1.66
N PRO A 360 -0.37 7.06 1.05
CA PRO A 360 0.87 7.66 1.55
C PRO A 360 0.69 8.31 2.93
N SER A 361 -0.43 9.01 3.16
CA SER A 361 -0.72 9.64 4.45
C SER A 361 -0.89 8.62 5.57
N TRP A 362 -1.55 7.49 5.29
CA TRP A 362 -1.75 6.43 6.26
C TRP A 362 -0.45 5.70 6.61
N LEU A 363 0.43 5.47 5.62
CA LEU A 363 1.75 4.87 5.85
C LEU A 363 2.66 5.80 6.66
N ASN A 364 2.66 7.11 6.37
CA ASN A 364 3.46 8.08 7.10
C ASN A 364 2.99 8.31 8.56
N ALA A 365 1.71 8.07 8.85
CA ALA A 365 1.13 8.28 10.17
C ALA A 365 1.35 7.11 11.15
N ARG A 366 1.74 5.92 10.69
CA ARG A 366 2.02 4.76 11.56
C ARG A 366 3.50 4.70 11.93
N MET A 367 3.77 4.58 13.23
CA MET A 367 5.10 4.28 13.80
C MET A 367 5.68 2.96 13.24
N PRO A 368 7.02 2.79 13.21
CA PRO A 368 7.67 1.62 12.63
C PRO A 368 7.33 0.35 13.43
N GLY A 369 6.32 -0.38 12.98
CA GLY A 369 5.88 -1.68 13.47
C GLY A 369 5.34 -2.53 12.32
N ALA A 370 5.28 -3.85 12.52
CA ALA A 370 4.90 -4.80 11.47
C ALA A 370 3.47 -4.54 10.94
N VAL A 371 3.38 -4.04 9.71
CA VAL A 371 2.10 -3.85 9.02
C VAL A 371 1.62 -5.20 8.49
N VAL A 372 0.50 -5.71 9.01
CA VAL A 372 -0.15 -6.91 8.46
C VAL A 372 -0.78 -6.54 7.10
N SER A 373 -0.46 -7.29 6.05
CA SER A 373 -0.93 -7.07 4.66
C SER A 373 -2.47 -6.84 4.54
N GLY A 374 -3.27 -7.44 5.43
CA GLY A 374 -4.71 -7.25 5.49
C GLY A 374 -5.18 -5.82 5.82
N ASP A 375 -4.40 -5.06 6.59
CA ASP A 375 -4.76 -3.69 7.03
C ASP A 375 -4.73 -2.71 5.86
N VAL A 376 -3.70 -2.79 5.01
CA VAL A 376 -3.51 -1.91 3.85
C VAL A 376 -4.66 -2.08 2.86
N ARG A 377 -5.01 -3.35 2.57
CA ARG A 377 -6.11 -3.69 1.66
C ARG A 377 -7.43 -3.10 2.15
N ARG A 378 -7.74 -3.24 3.45
CA ARG A 378 -8.98 -2.69 4.03
C ARG A 378 -9.03 -1.16 3.94
N VAL A 379 -7.92 -0.48 4.23
CA VAL A 379 -7.83 0.98 4.17
C VAL A 379 -8.03 1.50 2.75
N VAL A 380 -7.41 0.86 1.76
CA VAL A 380 -7.57 1.19 0.34
C VAL A 380 -9.02 1.04 -0.12
N VAL A 381 -9.69 -0.08 0.20
CA VAL A 381 -11.13 -0.26 -0.14
C VAL A 381 -11.99 0.83 0.50
N MET A 382 -11.82 1.05 1.80
CA MET A 382 -12.66 1.99 2.54
C MET A 382 -12.45 3.41 2.02
N SER A 383 -11.21 3.78 1.73
CA SER A 383 -10.84 5.04 1.10
C SER A 383 -11.57 5.23 -0.23
N ARG A 384 -11.55 4.23 -1.12
CA ARG A 384 -12.30 4.30 -2.39
C ARG A 384 -13.79 4.47 -2.17
N ARG A 385 -14.40 3.72 -1.23
CA ARG A 385 -15.83 3.82 -0.92
C ARG A 385 -16.23 5.22 -0.43
N ILE A 386 -15.48 5.78 0.52
CA ILE A 386 -15.71 7.12 1.03
C ILE A 386 -15.53 8.16 -0.09
N SER A 387 -14.48 8.00 -0.91
CA SER A 387 -14.20 8.90 -2.03
C SER A 387 -15.33 8.90 -3.07
N ILE A 388 -15.89 7.73 -3.41
CA ILE A 388 -17.02 7.62 -4.35
C ILE A 388 -18.21 8.45 -3.83
N THR A 389 -18.59 8.26 -2.57
CA THR A 389 -19.71 9.00 -1.97
C THR A 389 -19.41 10.50 -1.92
N ALA A 390 -18.18 10.90 -1.56
CA ALA A 390 -17.78 12.30 -1.47
C ALA A 390 -17.79 13.00 -2.84
N ILE A 391 -17.24 12.37 -3.87
CA ILE A 391 -17.17 12.92 -5.24
C ILE A 391 -18.58 13.08 -5.84
N LEU A 392 -19.46 12.09 -5.66
CA LEU A 392 -20.86 12.21 -6.09
C LEU A 392 -21.62 13.27 -5.30
N GLY A 393 -21.34 13.37 -3.99
CA GLY A 393 -21.85 14.43 -3.14
C GLY A 393 -21.45 15.82 -3.64
N LEU A 394 -20.18 16.02 -4.04
CA LEU A 394 -19.70 17.27 -4.64
C LEU A 394 -20.42 17.58 -5.95
N GLY A 395 -20.64 16.59 -6.82
CA GLY A 395 -21.41 16.75 -8.05
C GLY A 395 -22.86 17.18 -7.79
N TYR A 396 -23.51 16.58 -6.80
CA TYR A 396 -24.87 16.97 -6.37
C TYR A 396 -24.91 18.38 -5.76
N ILE A 397 -23.94 18.73 -4.92
CA ILE A 397 -23.84 20.07 -4.33
C ILE A 397 -23.68 21.11 -5.44
N TYR A 398 -22.79 20.87 -6.41
CA TYR A 398 -22.61 21.77 -7.55
C TYR A 398 -23.92 21.92 -8.34
N PHE A 399 -24.60 20.81 -8.65
CA PHE A 399 -25.90 20.83 -9.33
C PHE A 399 -26.93 21.71 -8.58
N ARG A 400 -26.99 21.60 -7.25
CA ARG A 400 -27.92 22.37 -6.42
C ARG A 400 -27.58 23.86 -6.35
N VAL A 401 -26.30 24.20 -6.24
CA VAL A 401 -25.85 25.60 -6.10
C VAL A 401 -25.88 26.34 -7.45
N SER A 402 -25.56 25.67 -8.56
CA SER A 402 -25.59 26.23 -9.92
C SER A 402 -27.03 26.45 -10.46
N GLY A 403 -28.06 26.08 -9.69
CA GLY A 403 -29.46 26.41 -9.99
C GLY A 403 -30.10 25.59 -11.12
N GLY A 404 -29.42 24.60 -11.68
CA GLY A 404 -29.96 23.63 -12.65
C GLY A 404 -30.53 24.19 -13.96
N GLY A 405 -30.39 25.50 -14.20
CA GLY A 405 -30.98 26.24 -15.32
C GLY A 405 -30.00 26.68 -16.40
N GLU A 406 -28.69 26.57 -16.18
CA GLU A 406 -27.71 26.81 -17.25
C GLU A 406 -27.79 25.71 -18.32
N ALA A 407 -27.53 26.10 -19.58
CA ALA A 407 -27.42 25.18 -20.69
C ALA A 407 -26.36 24.11 -20.39
N LEU A 408 -26.70 22.83 -20.62
CA LEU A 408 -25.82 21.69 -20.33
C LEU A 408 -24.41 21.88 -20.91
N ALA A 409 -24.31 22.48 -22.10
CA ALA A 409 -23.03 22.71 -22.76
C ALA A 409 -22.08 23.67 -22.02
N ALA A 410 -22.61 24.69 -21.33
CA ALA A 410 -21.77 25.65 -20.61
C ALA A 410 -21.05 24.97 -19.44
N ILE A 411 -21.77 24.17 -18.65
CA ILE A 411 -21.24 23.42 -17.51
C ILE A 411 -20.14 22.43 -17.95
N GLY A 412 -20.32 21.78 -19.11
CA GLY A 412 -19.35 20.85 -19.67
C GLY A 412 -18.02 21.52 -20.00
N LEU A 413 -18.06 22.73 -20.56
CA LEU A 413 -16.89 23.51 -20.95
C LEU A 413 -16.09 24.04 -19.75
N VAL A 414 -16.76 24.37 -18.63
CA VAL A 414 -16.09 24.69 -17.36
C VAL A 414 -15.19 23.54 -16.91
N SER A 415 -15.71 22.31 -16.96
CA SER A 415 -14.95 21.12 -16.58
C SER A 415 -13.78 20.84 -17.51
N PHE A 416 -14.00 20.91 -18.83
CA PHE A 416 -12.96 20.63 -19.83
C PHE A 416 -11.77 21.59 -19.69
N THR A 417 -12.05 22.87 -19.43
CA THR A 417 -11.02 23.90 -19.22
C THR A 417 -10.26 23.71 -17.90
N GLY A 418 -10.91 23.11 -16.89
CA GLY A 418 -10.26 22.81 -15.61
C GLY A 418 -9.29 21.64 -15.68
N VAL A 419 -9.68 20.54 -16.34
CA VAL A 419 -8.84 19.34 -16.41
C VAL A 419 -7.66 19.49 -17.39
N MET A 420 -7.78 20.33 -18.41
CA MET A 420 -6.71 20.55 -19.39
C MET A 420 -5.47 21.25 -18.82
N GLN A 421 -5.53 21.79 -17.60
CA GLN A 421 -4.38 22.44 -16.96
C GLN A 421 -3.21 21.47 -16.71
N VAL A 422 -3.44 20.16 -16.77
CA VAL A 422 -2.38 19.14 -16.70
C VAL A 422 -1.63 19.00 -18.04
N LEU A 423 -2.20 19.50 -19.14
CA LEU A 423 -1.69 19.29 -20.50
C LEU A 423 -0.24 19.77 -20.72
N PRO A 424 0.19 20.99 -20.30
CA PRO A 424 1.56 21.43 -20.53
C PRO A 424 2.59 20.53 -19.85
N ALA A 425 2.32 20.13 -18.60
CA ALA A 425 3.16 19.20 -17.85
C ALA A 425 3.17 17.80 -18.46
N MET A 426 2.03 17.34 -19.02
CA MET A 426 1.95 16.06 -19.74
C MET A 426 2.80 16.09 -21.01
N ILE A 427 2.61 17.08 -21.89
CA ILE A 427 3.34 17.20 -23.16
C ILE A 427 4.83 17.41 -22.88
N GLY A 428 5.18 18.32 -21.98
CA GLY A 428 6.57 18.54 -21.56
C GLY A 428 7.19 17.30 -20.93
N GLY A 429 6.43 16.56 -20.12
CA GLY A 429 6.88 15.29 -19.56
C GLY A 429 7.22 14.23 -20.63
N VAL A 430 6.44 14.17 -21.72
CA VAL A 430 6.61 13.19 -22.79
C VAL A 430 7.73 13.55 -23.78
N PHE A 431 7.97 14.84 -24.03
CA PHE A 431 8.88 15.28 -25.09
C PHE A 431 10.11 16.05 -24.62
N TRP A 432 10.10 16.63 -23.41
CA TRP A 432 11.18 17.48 -22.93
C TRP A 432 11.92 16.82 -21.77
N ARG A 433 13.18 16.40 -22.02
CA ARG A 433 14.03 15.73 -21.02
C ARG A 433 14.34 16.63 -19.82
N GLY A 434 14.56 17.93 -20.07
CA GLY A 434 14.92 18.92 -19.05
C GLY A 434 13.75 19.41 -18.19
N ALA A 435 12.50 19.05 -18.51
CA ALA A 435 11.36 19.41 -17.68
C ALA A 435 11.47 18.81 -16.27
N ASN A 436 11.14 19.60 -15.25
CA ASN A 436 11.31 19.22 -13.85
C ASN A 436 10.04 19.43 -12.99
N ARG A 437 10.07 18.91 -11.77
CA ARG A 437 8.89 18.92 -10.87
C ARG A 437 8.42 20.32 -10.50
N TRP A 438 9.33 21.28 -10.32
CA TRP A 438 8.99 22.62 -9.86
C TRP A 438 8.27 23.40 -10.96
N GLY A 439 8.70 23.22 -12.21
CA GLY A 439 7.96 23.71 -13.36
C GLY A 439 6.56 23.12 -13.43
N ALA A 440 6.41 21.81 -13.27
CA ALA A 440 5.10 21.17 -13.29
C ALA A 440 4.17 21.70 -12.19
N VAL A 441 4.65 21.83 -10.95
CA VAL A 441 3.88 22.40 -9.83
C VAL A 441 3.48 23.84 -10.12
N ALA A 442 4.42 24.70 -10.55
CA ALA A 442 4.14 26.10 -10.82
C ALA A 442 3.10 26.28 -11.95
N GLY A 443 3.30 25.60 -13.09
CA GLY A 443 2.39 25.68 -14.24
C GLY A 443 0.97 25.23 -13.89
N ILE A 444 0.83 24.02 -13.32
CA ILE A 444 -0.47 23.46 -12.96
C ILE A 444 -1.17 24.34 -11.92
N SER A 445 -0.45 24.83 -10.91
CA SER A 445 -1.07 25.63 -9.83
C SER A 445 -1.54 26.99 -10.33
N ILE A 446 -0.74 27.68 -11.16
CA ILE A 446 -1.10 28.97 -11.75
C ILE A 446 -2.27 28.80 -12.72
N GLY A 447 -2.21 27.82 -13.62
CA GLY A 447 -3.31 27.54 -14.55
C GLY A 447 -4.61 27.22 -13.84
N PHE A 448 -4.54 26.38 -12.80
CA PHE A 448 -5.69 26.02 -11.98
C PHE A 448 -6.27 27.22 -11.24
N ALA A 449 -5.43 28.09 -10.65
CA ALA A 449 -5.89 29.29 -9.96
C ALA A 449 -6.57 30.29 -10.92
N VAL A 450 -5.97 30.50 -12.10
CA VAL A 450 -6.54 31.40 -13.12
C VAL A 450 -7.88 30.85 -13.62
N TRP A 451 -7.95 29.56 -13.99
CA TRP A 451 -9.23 28.93 -14.39
C TRP A 451 -10.29 29.02 -13.27
N ALA A 452 -9.88 28.76 -12.02
CA ALA A 452 -10.79 28.81 -10.89
C ALA A 452 -11.40 30.21 -10.75
N TRP A 453 -10.58 31.24 -10.91
CA TRP A 453 -10.97 32.64 -10.84
C TRP A 453 -11.83 33.09 -12.04
N THR A 454 -11.42 32.78 -13.26
CA THR A 454 -12.04 33.33 -14.48
C THR A 454 -13.26 32.57 -14.96
N GLN A 455 -13.43 31.30 -14.53
CA GLN A 455 -14.48 30.43 -15.08
C GLN A 455 -15.21 29.55 -14.06
N PHE A 456 -14.51 28.91 -13.11
CA PHE A 456 -15.17 28.02 -12.13
C PHE A 456 -15.99 28.77 -11.08
N LEU A 457 -15.46 29.85 -10.49
CA LEU A 457 -16.22 30.64 -9.51
C LEU A 457 -17.39 31.40 -10.17
N PRO A 458 -17.23 31.99 -11.37
CA PRO A 458 -18.35 32.59 -12.09
C PRO A 458 -19.49 31.62 -12.45
N SER A 459 -19.22 30.32 -12.62
CA SER A 459 -20.24 29.35 -13.06
C SER A 459 -21.27 28.99 -11.99
N PHE A 460 -21.12 29.49 -10.76
CA PHE A 460 -22.15 29.39 -9.72
C PHE A 460 -23.23 30.49 -9.85
N GLY A 461 -23.02 31.48 -10.72
CA GLY A 461 -23.91 32.62 -10.89
C GLY A 461 -23.50 33.84 -10.06
N VAL A 462 -24.07 34.99 -10.42
CA VAL A 462 -23.85 36.28 -9.73
C VAL A 462 -24.42 36.21 -8.32
N ASP A 463 -23.68 36.71 -7.33
CA ASP A 463 -23.99 36.73 -5.89
C ASP A 463 -24.09 35.36 -5.20
N ALA A 464 -23.82 34.25 -5.90
CA ALA A 464 -23.72 32.92 -5.27
C ALA A 464 -22.38 32.74 -4.53
N MET A 465 -21.26 32.94 -5.25
CA MET A 465 -19.89 32.85 -4.72
C MET A 465 -19.12 34.16 -4.89
N LEU A 466 -19.35 34.87 -5.99
CA LEU A 466 -18.74 36.17 -6.30
C LEU A 466 -19.84 37.23 -6.33
N SER A 467 -19.65 38.33 -5.60
CA SER A 467 -20.61 39.43 -5.63
C SER A 467 -20.58 40.17 -6.97
N GLN A 468 -21.69 40.81 -7.33
CA GLN A 468 -21.76 41.64 -8.54
C GLN A 468 -20.62 42.70 -8.59
N ALA A 469 -20.25 43.27 -7.45
CA ALA A 469 -19.15 44.23 -7.35
C ALA A 469 -17.79 43.65 -7.82
N VAL A 470 -17.54 42.36 -7.60
CA VAL A 470 -16.32 41.69 -8.04
C VAL A 470 -16.31 41.51 -9.56
N PHE A 471 -17.45 41.25 -10.19
CA PHE A 471 -17.55 41.18 -11.65
C PHE A 471 -17.29 42.53 -12.32
N GLU A 472 -17.80 43.61 -11.74
CA GLU A 472 -17.72 44.96 -12.30
C GLU A 472 -16.40 45.66 -12.01
N ARG A 473 -15.89 45.56 -10.77
CA ARG A 473 -14.73 46.35 -10.31
C ARG A 473 -13.52 45.49 -9.93
N GLY A 474 -13.66 44.17 -9.95
CA GLY A 474 -12.65 43.26 -9.44
C GLY A 474 -12.60 43.20 -7.91
N PRO A 475 -11.83 42.26 -7.34
CA PRO A 475 -11.69 42.09 -5.90
C PRO A 475 -11.05 43.34 -5.30
N PHE A 476 -11.60 43.84 -4.19
CA PHE A 476 -11.10 45.04 -3.51
C PHE A 476 -11.04 46.31 -4.39
N GLY A 477 -11.79 46.37 -5.50
CA GLY A 477 -11.78 47.50 -6.45
C GLY A 477 -10.63 47.47 -7.46
N LEU A 478 -9.89 46.36 -7.53
CA LEU A 478 -8.81 46.14 -8.48
C LEU A 478 -9.34 45.71 -9.85
N SER A 479 -9.55 46.66 -10.77
CA SER A 479 -10.18 46.43 -12.08
C SER A 479 -9.45 45.44 -12.99
N TRP A 480 -8.12 45.36 -12.91
CA TRP A 480 -7.30 44.38 -13.63
C TRP A 480 -7.52 42.90 -13.21
N LEU A 481 -8.20 42.64 -12.10
CA LEU A 481 -8.46 41.30 -11.58
C LEU A 481 -9.91 40.86 -11.82
N ARG A 482 -10.63 41.51 -12.73
CA ARG A 482 -12.00 41.11 -13.09
C ARG A 482 -12.01 39.71 -13.73
N PRO A 483 -12.89 38.79 -13.30
CA PRO A 483 -12.93 37.41 -13.82
C PRO A 483 -13.06 37.29 -15.35
N HIS A 484 -13.91 38.13 -15.96
CA HIS A 484 -14.16 38.13 -17.41
C HIS A 484 -13.34 39.15 -18.20
N ALA A 485 -12.49 39.94 -17.52
CA ALA A 485 -11.66 40.97 -18.13
C ALA A 485 -10.31 41.07 -17.41
N LEU A 486 -9.63 39.92 -17.30
CA LEU A 486 -8.35 39.83 -16.60
C LEU A 486 -7.32 40.68 -17.35
N PHE A 487 -6.53 41.44 -16.59
CA PHE A 487 -5.61 42.46 -17.07
C PHE A 487 -6.28 43.61 -17.87
N GLY A 488 -7.59 43.80 -17.69
CA GLY A 488 -8.35 44.88 -18.34
C GLY A 488 -8.65 44.62 -19.82
N ILE A 489 -8.49 43.39 -20.30
CA ILE A 489 -8.82 43.02 -21.69
C ILE A 489 -10.31 42.70 -21.78
N GLU A 490 -11.06 43.55 -22.48
CA GLU A 490 -12.50 43.38 -22.72
C GLU A 490 -12.79 42.95 -24.17
N GLY A 491 -14.00 42.46 -24.44
CA GLY A 491 -14.47 42.12 -25.80
C GLY A 491 -14.08 40.72 -26.29
N ILE A 492 -13.44 39.90 -25.46
CA ILE A 492 -13.18 38.49 -25.76
C ILE A 492 -14.27 37.63 -25.10
N ASP A 493 -14.69 36.58 -25.80
CA ASP A 493 -15.60 35.57 -25.25
C ASP A 493 -15.05 34.99 -23.91
N PRO A 494 -15.88 34.86 -22.86
CA PRO A 494 -15.41 34.44 -21.52
C PRO A 494 -14.67 33.10 -21.49
N LEU A 495 -15.09 32.13 -22.31
CA LEU A 495 -14.44 30.82 -22.37
C LEU A 495 -13.07 30.93 -23.03
N VAL A 496 -12.99 31.66 -24.15
CA VAL A 496 -11.71 31.91 -24.85
C VAL A 496 -10.76 32.65 -23.93
N HIS A 497 -11.25 33.69 -23.26
CA HIS A 497 -10.48 34.48 -22.31
C HIS A 497 -9.90 33.61 -21.18
N ALA A 498 -10.75 32.78 -20.54
CA ALA A 498 -10.30 31.86 -19.49
C ALA A 498 -9.29 30.82 -20.01
N THR A 499 -9.53 30.27 -21.20
CA THR A 499 -8.64 29.26 -21.82
C THR A 499 -7.28 29.85 -22.14
N VAL A 500 -7.24 31.01 -22.80
CA VAL A 500 -5.99 31.67 -23.20
C VAL A 500 -5.15 32.03 -21.98
N TRP A 501 -5.72 32.72 -20.99
CA TRP A 501 -4.95 33.15 -19.82
C TRP A 501 -4.49 32.00 -18.95
N SER A 502 -5.38 31.04 -18.64
CA SER A 502 -5.00 29.89 -17.82
C SER A 502 -3.89 29.09 -18.48
N MET A 503 -4.00 28.79 -19.79
CA MET A 503 -3.02 27.99 -20.50
C MET A 503 -1.71 28.73 -20.80
N MET A 504 -1.77 30.02 -21.14
CA MET A 504 -0.58 30.81 -21.40
C MET A 504 0.26 30.97 -20.14
N LEU A 505 -0.36 31.31 -19.01
CA LEU A 505 0.33 31.45 -17.73
C LEU A 505 0.81 30.10 -17.19
N ASN A 506 0.03 29.04 -17.38
CA ASN A 506 0.43 27.67 -17.04
C ASN A 506 1.67 27.22 -17.82
N ALA A 507 1.60 27.25 -19.16
CA ALA A 507 2.70 26.84 -20.02
C ALA A 507 3.93 27.73 -19.82
N GLY A 508 3.74 29.04 -19.69
CA GLY A 508 4.80 30.01 -19.42
C GLY A 508 5.51 29.74 -18.10
N ALA A 509 4.77 29.53 -17.01
CA ALA A 509 5.35 29.20 -15.72
C ALA A 509 6.02 27.82 -15.71
N PHE A 510 5.41 26.83 -16.38
CA PHE A 510 5.98 25.49 -16.53
C PHE A 510 7.35 25.54 -17.22
N VAL A 511 7.45 26.27 -18.34
CA VAL A 511 8.70 26.42 -19.09
C VAL A 511 9.71 27.24 -18.31
N LEU A 512 9.32 28.42 -17.83
CA LEU A 512 10.22 29.35 -17.13
C LEU A 512 10.84 28.70 -15.89
N VAL A 513 10.03 28.11 -15.01
CA VAL A 513 10.53 27.46 -13.80
C VAL A 513 11.33 26.20 -14.14
N SER A 514 10.93 25.43 -15.17
CA SER A 514 11.73 24.26 -15.59
C SER A 514 13.10 24.61 -16.13
N VAL A 515 13.26 25.77 -16.80
CA VAL A 515 14.55 26.26 -17.30
C VAL A 515 15.39 26.86 -16.16
N LEU A 516 14.76 27.56 -15.22
CA LEU A 516 15.44 28.24 -14.12
C LEU A 516 15.84 27.31 -12.97
N THR A 517 15.32 26.08 -12.93
CA THR A 517 15.60 25.12 -11.86
C THR A 517 16.18 23.82 -12.42
N PHE A 518 16.94 23.10 -11.60
CA PHE A 518 17.60 21.87 -12.04
C PHE A 518 16.81 20.61 -11.65
N PRO A 519 16.65 19.63 -12.56
CA PRO A 519 16.01 18.36 -12.24
C PRO A 519 16.89 17.50 -11.32
N ASN A 520 16.25 16.89 -10.32
CA ASN A 520 16.90 15.91 -9.42
C ASN A 520 17.35 14.66 -10.21
N PRO A 521 18.31 13.86 -9.70
CA PRO A 521 18.81 12.67 -10.40
C PRO A 521 17.72 11.68 -10.82
N LEU A 522 16.76 11.38 -9.93
CA LEU A 522 15.59 10.54 -10.24
C LEU A 522 14.70 11.13 -11.35
N GLU A 523 14.57 12.46 -11.40
CA GLU A 523 13.79 13.15 -12.45
C GLU A 523 14.49 13.06 -13.81
N ARG A 524 15.83 13.10 -13.85
CA ARG A 524 16.61 12.94 -15.08
C ARG A 524 16.48 11.52 -15.63
N LEU A 525 16.61 10.52 -14.75
CA LEU A 525 16.47 9.11 -15.11
C LEU A 525 15.06 8.82 -15.65
N GLN A 526 14.03 9.25 -14.93
CA GLN A 526 12.64 9.11 -15.39
C GLN A 526 12.39 9.90 -16.69
N GLY A 527 12.96 11.10 -16.81
CA GLY A 527 12.87 11.90 -18.02
C GLY A 527 13.48 11.23 -19.24
N ALA A 528 14.64 10.59 -19.11
CA ALA A 528 15.24 9.81 -20.18
C ALA A 528 14.35 8.63 -20.58
N GLN A 529 13.84 7.85 -19.62
CA GLN A 529 12.97 6.70 -19.90
C GLN A 529 11.65 7.09 -20.59
N PHE A 530 11.06 8.23 -20.23
CA PHE A 530 9.82 8.72 -20.83
C PHE A 530 10.04 9.27 -22.24
N VAL A 531 11.09 10.07 -22.43
CA VAL A 531 11.37 10.69 -23.72
C VAL A 531 11.84 9.63 -24.73
N ASN A 532 12.67 8.69 -24.30
CA ASN A 532 13.24 7.64 -25.16
C ASN A 532 12.53 6.29 -24.98
N VAL A 533 11.24 6.30 -24.62
CA VAL A 533 10.49 5.07 -24.35
C VAL A 533 10.55 4.05 -25.51
N TYR A 534 10.74 4.49 -26.75
CA TYR A 534 10.90 3.60 -27.91
C TYR A 534 12.22 2.82 -27.93
N GLU A 535 13.30 3.39 -27.38
CA GLU A 535 14.63 2.78 -27.34
C GLU A 535 14.74 1.76 -26.19
N TYR A 536 14.16 2.07 -25.04
CA TYR A 536 14.19 1.20 -23.85
C TYR A 536 13.11 0.10 -23.84
N SER A 537 12.09 0.18 -24.71
CA SER A 537 10.99 -0.80 -24.76
C SER A 537 11.21 -1.95 -25.74
N SER A 538 12.25 -1.89 -26.57
CA SER A 538 12.68 -2.98 -27.47
C SER A 538 13.45 -4.07 -26.71
N GLY A 539 12.83 -4.62 -25.68
CA GLY A 539 13.16 -5.96 -25.20
C GLY A 539 12.39 -6.99 -26.02
N ALA A 540 13.11 -7.80 -26.81
CA ALA A 540 12.65 -8.98 -27.55
C ALA A 540 11.93 -8.76 -28.90
N ARG A 541 12.67 -8.33 -29.93
CA ARG A 541 12.72 -8.95 -31.28
C ARG A 541 13.47 -8.04 -32.26
N ALA A 542 14.37 -8.65 -33.03
CA ALA A 542 15.19 -8.08 -34.11
C ALA A 542 16.50 -7.39 -33.68
N TRP A 543 17.38 -8.14 -33.03
CA TRP A 543 18.82 -7.93 -33.19
C TRP A 543 19.23 -8.66 -34.48
N SER A 544 19.19 -7.93 -35.59
CA SER A 544 19.71 -8.41 -36.88
C SER A 544 21.21 -8.17 -36.88
N HIS A 545 21.98 -9.25 -36.98
CA HIS A 545 23.44 -9.30 -37.15
C HIS A 545 24.03 -8.08 -37.88
N SER A 546 24.74 -7.24 -37.12
CA SER A 546 25.89 -6.50 -37.64
C SER A 546 27.02 -6.79 -36.67
N ALA A 547 27.90 -7.69 -37.10
CA ALA A 547 28.97 -8.27 -36.32
C ALA A 547 30.09 -7.24 -36.08
N ALA A 548 30.61 -7.17 -34.86
CA ALA A 548 31.96 -6.67 -34.62
C ALA A 548 32.93 -7.42 -35.52
N GLN A 549 33.70 -6.71 -36.34
CA GLN A 549 34.72 -7.34 -37.17
C GLN A 549 35.97 -7.58 -36.32
N ALA A 550 36.63 -8.73 -36.51
CA ALA A 550 37.83 -9.09 -35.76
C ALA A 550 38.97 -8.05 -35.90
N GLU A 551 38.92 -7.21 -36.94
CA GLU A 551 39.83 -6.08 -37.17
C GLU A 551 39.77 -5.04 -36.05
N ASP A 552 38.57 -4.64 -35.63
CA ASP A 552 38.37 -3.63 -34.58
C ASP A 552 38.88 -4.13 -33.23
N MET A 553 38.68 -5.42 -32.97
CA MET A 553 39.19 -6.10 -31.77
C MET A 553 40.72 -6.18 -31.76
N LEU A 554 41.34 -6.40 -32.92
CA LEU A 554 42.80 -6.43 -33.02
C LEU A 554 43.39 -5.05 -32.72
N VAL A 555 42.83 -3.98 -33.26
CA VAL A 555 43.30 -2.60 -33.01
C VAL A 555 43.19 -2.23 -31.52
N MET A 556 42.09 -2.62 -30.87
CA MET A 556 41.92 -2.44 -29.43
C MET A 556 42.97 -3.24 -28.64
N ALA A 557 43.12 -4.53 -28.94
CA ALA A 557 44.08 -5.40 -28.25
C ALA A 557 45.52 -4.91 -28.41
N GLN A 558 45.91 -4.42 -29.59
CA GLN A 558 47.25 -3.87 -29.85
C GLN A 558 47.56 -2.63 -29.01
N ARG A 559 46.55 -1.81 -28.67
CA ARG A 559 46.73 -0.63 -27.82
C ARG A 559 46.90 -0.98 -26.35
N ILE A 560 46.38 -2.12 -25.90
CA ILE A 560 46.36 -2.53 -24.49
C ILE A 560 47.49 -3.51 -24.18
N LEU A 561 47.61 -4.57 -24.98
CA LEU A 561 48.61 -5.63 -24.81
C LEU A 561 49.92 -5.34 -25.58
N GLY A 562 49.88 -4.41 -26.54
CA GLY A 562 51.00 -4.16 -27.44
C GLY A 562 50.89 -4.93 -28.76
N SER A 563 51.54 -4.39 -29.80
CA SER A 563 51.32 -4.82 -31.18
C SER A 563 51.72 -6.26 -31.48
N SER A 564 52.83 -6.74 -30.89
CA SER A 564 53.36 -8.08 -31.10
C SER A 564 52.54 -9.16 -30.40
N GLU A 565 52.12 -8.90 -29.16
CA GLU A 565 51.38 -9.85 -28.33
C GLU A 565 49.95 -10.02 -28.84
N ALA A 566 49.27 -8.92 -29.16
CA ALA A 566 47.93 -8.97 -29.75
C ALA A 566 47.93 -9.68 -31.12
N GLN A 567 48.92 -9.44 -31.99
CA GLN A 567 49.01 -10.14 -33.28
C GLN A 567 49.30 -11.64 -33.11
N ALA A 568 50.11 -12.03 -32.10
CA ALA A 568 50.39 -13.43 -31.81
C ALA A 568 49.12 -14.16 -31.33
N LEU A 569 48.34 -13.53 -30.44
CA LEU A 569 47.07 -14.06 -29.94
C LEU A 569 46.07 -14.28 -31.08
N PHE A 570 45.86 -13.27 -31.93
CA PHE A 570 44.89 -13.35 -33.02
C PHE A 570 45.33 -14.35 -34.11
N ARG A 571 46.64 -14.46 -34.39
CA ARG A 571 47.18 -15.51 -35.28
C ARG A 571 46.99 -16.91 -34.72
N ALA A 572 47.23 -17.09 -33.42
CA ALA A 572 47.07 -18.39 -32.77
C ALA A 572 45.61 -18.85 -32.82
N GLU A 573 44.67 -17.93 -32.58
CA GLU A 573 43.25 -18.22 -32.66
C GLU A 573 42.80 -18.47 -34.11
N ALA A 574 43.27 -17.68 -35.08
CA ALA A 574 42.98 -17.89 -36.49
C ALA A 574 43.49 -19.27 -36.97
N ALA A 575 44.69 -19.66 -36.54
CA ALA A 575 45.26 -20.98 -36.83
C ALA A 575 44.48 -22.11 -36.16
N ALA A 576 44.02 -21.92 -34.92
CA ALA A 576 43.17 -22.89 -34.21
C ALA A 576 41.82 -23.10 -34.92
N GLN A 577 41.31 -22.05 -35.59
CA GLN A 577 40.12 -22.10 -36.42
C GLN A 577 40.39 -22.59 -37.86
N GLY A 578 41.62 -23.02 -38.18
CA GLY A 578 42.00 -23.55 -39.49
C GLY A 578 42.18 -22.49 -40.58
N LYS A 579 42.33 -21.21 -40.22
CA LYS A 579 42.55 -20.11 -41.16
C LYS A 579 44.03 -19.80 -41.32
N SER A 580 44.41 -19.45 -42.55
CA SER A 580 45.78 -19.03 -42.91
C SER A 580 46.01 -17.51 -42.78
N GLY A 581 45.00 -16.75 -42.35
CA GLY A 581 45.05 -15.28 -42.19
C GLY A 581 45.38 -14.81 -40.77
N LEU A 582 45.49 -13.49 -40.59
CA LEU A 582 45.78 -12.85 -39.29
C LEU A 582 44.58 -12.81 -38.34
N LEU A 583 43.36 -12.88 -38.89
CA LEU A 583 42.12 -12.55 -38.18
C LEU A 583 41.26 -13.81 -37.99
N PRO A 584 40.86 -14.13 -36.74
CA PRO A 584 39.91 -15.21 -36.46
C PRO A 584 38.47 -14.78 -36.79
N ASP A 585 37.55 -15.74 -36.88
CA ASP A 585 36.12 -15.45 -36.70
C ASP A 585 35.84 -15.08 -35.24
N VAL A 586 34.93 -14.13 -35.04
CA VAL A 586 34.52 -13.67 -33.71
C VAL A 586 33.56 -14.69 -33.10
N THR A 587 34.13 -15.69 -32.44
CA THR A 587 33.40 -16.75 -31.72
C THR A 587 33.32 -16.45 -30.22
N PRO A 588 32.32 -16.97 -29.48
CA PRO A 588 32.24 -16.80 -28.01
C PRO A 588 33.50 -17.28 -27.28
N ASP A 589 34.13 -18.36 -27.77
CA ASP A 589 35.37 -18.89 -27.20
C ASP A 589 36.52 -17.89 -27.38
N PHE A 590 36.68 -17.33 -28.58
CA PHE A 590 37.66 -16.27 -28.83
C PHE A 590 37.40 -15.02 -27.98
N LEU A 591 36.14 -14.59 -27.85
CA LEU A 591 35.77 -13.45 -27.01
C LEU A 591 36.15 -13.68 -25.54
N SER A 592 35.87 -14.87 -25.00
CA SER A 592 36.22 -15.22 -23.63
C SER A 592 37.73 -15.29 -23.40
N HIS A 593 38.49 -15.77 -24.39
CA HIS A 593 39.94 -15.77 -24.35
C HIS A 593 40.51 -14.35 -24.42
N LEU A 594 40.02 -13.53 -25.34
CA LEU A 594 40.43 -12.13 -25.47
C LEU A 594 40.11 -11.34 -24.19
N GLU A 595 38.94 -11.57 -23.60
CA GLU A 595 38.54 -10.96 -22.32
C GLU A 595 39.49 -11.33 -21.20
N ARG A 596 39.89 -12.60 -21.12
CA ARG A 596 40.80 -13.08 -20.09
C ARG A 596 42.20 -12.48 -20.23
N GLU A 597 42.70 -12.37 -21.46
CA GLU A 597 44.00 -11.73 -21.74
C GLU A 597 43.98 -10.23 -21.42
N LEU A 598 42.92 -9.52 -21.82
CA LEU A 598 42.75 -8.09 -21.50
C LEU A 598 42.54 -7.85 -20.00
N SER A 599 41.86 -8.75 -19.30
CA SER A 599 41.61 -8.66 -17.86
C SER A 599 42.91 -8.59 -17.05
N GLY A 600 43.99 -9.22 -17.53
CA GLY A 600 45.30 -9.16 -16.88
C GLY A 600 45.92 -7.76 -16.87
N SER A 601 45.50 -6.88 -17.79
CA SER A 601 46.06 -5.53 -17.95
C SER A 601 45.13 -4.42 -17.45
N VAL A 602 43.81 -4.54 -17.68
CA VAL A 602 42.82 -3.49 -17.36
C VAL A 602 41.78 -3.90 -16.31
N GLY A 603 41.84 -5.14 -15.82
CA GLY A 603 40.88 -5.70 -14.87
C GLY A 603 39.65 -6.31 -15.54
N ALA A 604 39.05 -7.33 -14.90
CA ALA A 604 38.00 -8.16 -15.52
C ALA A 604 36.73 -7.39 -15.91
N ALA A 605 36.25 -6.49 -15.05
CA ALA A 605 35.05 -5.69 -15.35
C ALA A 605 35.27 -4.74 -16.54
N THR A 606 36.46 -4.15 -16.65
CA THR A 606 36.81 -3.22 -17.72
C THR A 606 37.05 -3.97 -19.03
N ALA A 607 37.75 -5.11 -19.01
CA ALA A 607 37.92 -5.97 -20.17
C ALA A 607 36.58 -6.47 -20.73
N HIS A 608 35.67 -6.89 -19.85
CA HIS A 608 34.32 -7.30 -20.21
C HIS A 608 33.55 -6.15 -20.88
N ALA A 609 33.58 -4.95 -20.29
CA ALA A 609 32.90 -3.77 -20.83
C ALA A 609 33.45 -3.31 -22.19
N MET A 610 34.76 -3.40 -22.41
CA MET A 610 35.39 -3.03 -23.69
C MET A 610 35.05 -4.00 -24.82
N ILE A 611 35.02 -5.31 -24.53
CA ILE A 611 34.60 -6.31 -25.51
C ILE A 611 33.11 -6.17 -25.80
N ALA A 612 32.28 -5.96 -24.78
CA ALA A 612 30.86 -5.66 -24.92
C ALA A 612 30.61 -4.40 -25.77
N GLN A 613 31.46 -3.37 -25.65
CA GLN A 613 31.36 -2.14 -26.45
C GLN A 613 31.53 -2.40 -27.95
N LEU A 614 32.51 -3.24 -28.33
CA LEU A 614 32.76 -3.57 -29.74
C LEU A 614 31.72 -4.55 -30.29
N THR A 615 31.19 -5.46 -29.47
CA THR A 615 30.15 -6.42 -29.89
C THR A 615 28.74 -5.84 -29.88
N GLU A 616 28.45 -4.81 -29.08
CA GLU A 616 27.10 -4.25 -28.89
C GLU A 616 26.91 -2.83 -29.46
N GLY A 617 27.96 -2.17 -29.95
CA GLY A 617 27.86 -0.96 -30.78
C GLY A 617 27.38 0.32 -30.07
N ALA A 618 27.55 0.44 -28.76
CA ALA A 618 27.20 1.65 -28.01
C ALA A 618 28.34 2.68 -28.01
N MET A 619 28.16 3.83 -28.68
CA MET A 619 29.05 4.98 -28.49
C MET A 619 28.77 5.63 -27.12
N VAL A 620 29.68 5.44 -26.18
CA VAL A 620 29.67 6.08 -24.85
C VAL A 620 30.74 7.19 -24.87
N SER A 621 30.35 8.43 -24.54
CA SER A 621 31.25 9.59 -24.52
C SER A 621 32.37 9.40 -23.49
N VAL A 622 33.53 10.05 -23.66
CA VAL A 622 34.59 10.10 -22.62
C VAL A 622 34.04 10.71 -21.32
N ASP A 623 33.09 11.64 -21.42
CA ASP A 623 32.37 12.18 -20.26
C ASP A 623 31.44 11.15 -19.60
N ASP A 624 30.86 10.23 -20.39
CA ASP A 624 30.06 9.12 -19.87
C ASP A 624 30.96 8.03 -19.27
N LEU A 625 32.18 7.83 -19.77
CA LEU A 625 33.18 6.92 -19.17
C LEU A 625 33.72 7.45 -17.84
N ILE A 626 33.93 8.76 -17.72
CA ILE A 626 34.28 9.40 -16.45
C ILE A 626 33.09 9.33 -15.49
N ALA A 627 31.86 9.56 -15.97
CA ALA A 627 30.66 9.41 -15.17
C ALA A 627 30.42 7.96 -14.72
N VAL A 628 30.68 6.97 -15.57
CA VAL A 628 30.58 5.54 -15.22
C VAL A 628 31.74 5.10 -14.33
N ALA A 629 32.94 5.67 -14.46
CA ALA A 629 34.05 5.40 -13.54
C ALA A 629 33.77 6.00 -12.15
N ASP A 630 33.22 7.22 -12.08
CA ASP A 630 32.80 7.85 -10.82
C ASP A 630 31.58 7.14 -10.22
N GLU A 631 30.61 6.73 -11.05
CA GLU A 631 29.45 5.95 -10.62
C GLU A 631 29.85 4.53 -10.22
N ALA A 632 30.81 3.90 -10.87
CA ALA A 632 31.36 2.59 -10.48
C ALA A 632 32.19 2.68 -9.20
N ALA A 633 32.97 3.75 -9.01
CA ALA A 633 33.68 4.02 -7.76
C ALA A 633 32.68 4.28 -6.61
N GLN A 634 31.63 5.06 -6.86
CA GLN A 634 30.53 5.27 -5.90
C GLN A 634 29.72 4.00 -5.65
N ILE A 635 29.48 3.17 -6.66
CA ILE A 635 28.77 1.89 -6.51
C ILE A 635 29.65 0.89 -5.77
N MET A 636 30.97 0.86 -5.98
CA MET A 636 31.88 0.02 -5.20
C MET A 636 31.96 0.48 -3.74
N GLU A 637 32.04 1.80 -3.50
CA GLU A 637 32.02 2.35 -2.15
C GLU A 637 30.66 2.08 -1.48
N TYR A 638 29.55 2.29 -2.20
CA TYR A 638 28.21 2.01 -1.71
C TYR A 638 27.96 0.52 -1.51
N SER A 639 28.48 -0.35 -2.39
CA SER A 639 28.39 -1.81 -2.28
C SER A 639 29.21 -2.31 -1.10
N SER A 640 30.43 -1.78 -0.90
CA SER A 640 31.24 -2.08 0.29
C SER A 640 30.56 -1.61 1.57
N GLN A 641 29.97 -0.41 1.57
CA GLN A 641 29.18 0.09 2.70
C GLN A 641 27.90 -0.73 2.92
N LEU A 642 27.25 -1.21 1.86
CA LEU A 642 26.06 -2.04 1.91
C LEU A 642 26.39 -3.44 2.42
N GLU A 643 27.49 -4.03 1.98
CA GLU A 643 28.02 -5.31 2.47
C GLU A 643 28.43 -5.19 3.94
N ALA A 644 29.11 -4.12 4.33
CA ALA A 644 29.45 -3.84 5.72
C ALA A 644 28.19 -3.70 6.59
N LYS A 645 27.18 -2.94 6.13
CA LYS A 645 25.89 -2.82 6.82
C LYS A 645 25.10 -4.12 6.83
N SER A 646 25.14 -4.91 5.76
CA SER A 646 24.47 -6.22 5.67
C SER A 646 25.12 -7.21 6.65
N ALA A 647 26.44 -7.25 6.71
CA ALA A 647 27.18 -8.06 7.66
C ALA A 647 26.95 -7.61 9.11
N GLU A 648 26.84 -6.31 9.36
CA GLU A 648 26.47 -5.76 10.66
C GLU A 648 25.03 -6.15 11.04
N GLN A 649 24.07 -5.99 10.12
CA GLN A 649 22.68 -6.39 10.33
C GLN A 649 22.53 -7.90 10.57
N GLU A 650 23.26 -8.74 9.85
CA GLU A 650 23.26 -10.18 10.08
C GLU A 650 23.85 -10.53 11.45
N ARG A 651 24.93 -9.86 11.88
CA ARG A 651 25.48 -10.02 13.22
C ARG A 651 24.48 -9.59 14.30
N THR A 652 23.84 -8.43 14.14
CA THR A 652 22.83 -7.94 15.08
C THR A 652 21.60 -8.84 15.10
N ALA A 653 21.12 -9.31 13.95
CA ALA A 653 19.99 -10.22 13.85
C ALA A 653 20.29 -11.58 14.51
N ARG A 654 21.52 -12.08 14.36
CA ARG A 654 21.98 -13.30 15.04
C ARG A 654 22.07 -13.10 16.54
N ALA A 655 22.68 -12.01 17.00
CA ALA A 655 22.74 -11.66 18.42
C ALA A 655 21.35 -11.48 19.04
N LEU A 656 20.41 -10.87 18.29
CA LEU A 656 19.02 -10.69 18.73
C LEU A 656 18.28 -12.03 18.82
N ARG A 657 18.47 -12.94 17.86
CA ARG A 657 17.90 -14.30 17.91
C ARG A 657 18.43 -15.07 19.12
N GLU A 658 19.74 -15.07 19.34
CA GLU A 658 20.37 -15.72 20.48
C GLU A 658 19.88 -15.12 21.82
N ALA A 659 19.70 -13.79 21.89
CA ALA A 659 19.13 -13.13 23.07
C ALA A 659 17.65 -13.53 23.29
N ASN A 660 16.86 -13.62 22.23
CA ASN A 660 15.45 -13.98 22.30
C ASN A 660 15.24 -15.45 22.68
N GLU A 661 16.08 -16.35 22.16
CA GLU A 661 16.12 -17.76 22.57
C GLU A 661 16.45 -17.90 24.06
N LYS A 662 17.46 -17.16 24.55
CA LYS A 662 17.80 -17.12 25.98
C LYS A 662 16.65 -16.58 26.83
N LEU A 663 16.02 -15.47 26.42
CA LEU A 663 14.87 -14.89 27.12
C LEU A 663 13.69 -15.86 27.17
N THR A 664 13.43 -16.56 26.07
CA THR A 664 12.36 -17.56 25.98
C THR A 664 12.63 -18.73 26.91
N ALA A 665 13.87 -19.24 26.94
CA ALA A 665 14.27 -20.32 27.85
C ALA A 665 14.10 -19.91 29.34
N VAL A 666 14.51 -18.70 29.70
CA VAL A 666 14.32 -18.15 31.06
C VAL A 666 12.83 -17.98 31.38
N SER A 667 12.02 -17.51 30.43
CA SER A 667 10.57 -17.37 30.63
C SER A 667 9.92 -18.72 30.90
N ILE A 668 10.27 -19.76 30.13
CA ILE A 668 9.74 -21.12 30.33
C ILE A 668 10.13 -21.66 31.71
N GLN A 669 11.38 -21.47 32.15
CA GLN A 669 11.82 -21.86 33.49
C GLN A 669 11.06 -21.12 34.59
N LYS A 670 10.83 -19.82 34.43
CA LYS A 670 10.05 -19.00 35.36
C LYS A 670 8.60 -19.49 35.47
N ASP A 671 7.96 -19.79 34.34
CA ASP A 671 6.57 -20.24 34.31
C ASP A 671 6.42 -21.64 34.93
N ALA A 672 7.38 -22.55 34.69
CA ALA A 672 7.43 -23.86 35.34
C ALA A 672 7.60 -23.74 36.87
N PHE A 673 8.49 -22.86 37.33
CA PHE A 673 8.71 -22.58 38.75
C PHE A 673 7.46 -22.05 39.46
N LEU A 674 6.77 -21.07 38.86
CA LEU A 674 5.53 -20.50 39.42
C LEU A 674 4.40 -21.54 39.50
N SER A 675 4.29 -22.41 38.51
CA SER A 675 3.32 -23.50 38.50
C SER A 675 3.58 -24.49 39.65
N GLN A 676 4.84 -24.84 39.89
CA GLN A 676 5.23 -25.79 40.93
C GLN A 676 4.98 -25.25 42.35
N ILE A 677 5.34 -23.98 42.61
CA ILE A 677 5.04 -23.31 43.88
C ILE A 677 3.55 -23.31 44.16
N SER A 678 2.75 -22.96 43.15
CA SER A 678 1.29 -22.91 43.29
C SER A 678 0.72 -24.26 43.71
N HIS A 679 1.28 -25.37 43.22
CA HIS A 679 0.88 -26.72 43.59
C HIS A 679 1.27 -27.08 45.04
N GLU A 680 2.52 -26.83 45.43
CA GLU A 680 3.02 -27.13 46.78
C GLU A 680 2.37 -26.28 47.87
N LEU A 681 1.89 -25.07 47.56
CA LEU A 681 1.10 -24.24 48.48
C LEU A 681 -0.36 -24.72 48.56
N ARG A 682 -0.97 -25.15 47.44
CA ARG A 682 -2.39 -25.53 47.40
C ARG A 682 -2.69 -26.79 48.22
N THR A 683 -1.79 -27.76 48.22
CA THR A 683 -1.95 -29.04 48.94
C THR A 683 -2.17 -28.86 50.46
N PRO A 684 -1.26 -28.22 51.22
CA PRO A 684 -1.45 -27.98 52.66
C PRO A 684 -2.65 -27.07 52.94
N MET A 685 -2.90 -26.05 52.12
CA MET A 685 -4.07 -25.18 52.27
C MET A 685 -5.40 -25.94 52.12
N THR A 686 -5.45 -26.91 51.22
CA THR A 686 -6.65 -27.75 51.01
C THR A 686 -6.87 -28.67 52.21
N SER A 687 -5.81 -29.27 52.75
CA SER A 687 -5.87 -30.07 53.98
C SER A 687 -6.32 -29.25 55.19
N ILE A 688 -5.74 -28.07 55.41
CA ILE A 688 -6.11 -27.15 56.49
C ILE A 688 -7.60 -26.81 56.39
N ARG A 689 -8.08 -26.44 55.20
CA ARG A 689 -9.49 -26.14 54.95
C ARG A 689 -10.38 -27.34 55.24
N SER A 690 -10.07 -28.50 54.67
CA SER A 690 -10.90 -29.71 54.82
C SER A 690 -11.03 -30.15 56.28
N PHE A 691 -9.93 -30.18 57.04
CA PHE A 691 -9.98 -30.56 58.45
C PHE A 691 -10.60 -29.48 59.32
N SER A 692 -10.45 -28.20 58.96
CA SER A 692 -11.13 -27.08 59.63
C SER A 692 -12.64 -27.12 59.41
N ASP A 693 -13.12 -27.45 58.21
CA ASP A 693 -14.55 -27.59 57.91
C ASP A 693 -15.14 -28.79 58.66
N ILE A 694 -14.42 -29.93 58.74
CA ILE A 694 -14.86 -31.10 59.52
C ILE A 694 -14.97 -30.77 61.02
N LEU A 695 -14.02 -30.00 61.57
CA LEU A 695 -14.07 -29.55 62.97
C LEU A 695 -15.19 -28.56 63.25
N ARG A 696 -15.60 -27.75 62.25
CA ARG A 696 -16.66 -26.76 62.37
C ARG A 696 -18.05 -27.39 62.27
N ASP A 697 -18.27 -28.26 61.28
CA ASP A 697 -19.60 -28.71 60.87
C ASP A 697 -19.93 -30.15 61.27
N GLY A 698 -18.95 -30.94 61.72
CA GLY A 698 -19.13 -32.36 62.06
C GLY A 698 -19.22 -32.65 63.57
N GLU A 699 -20.04 -33.63 63.95
CA GLU A 699 -19.95 -34.25 65.29
C GLU A 699 -18.72 -35.18 65.35
N VAL A 700 -17.60 -34.63 65.82
CA VAL A 700 -16.33 -35.35 65.97
C VAL A 700 -16.05 -35.66 67.44
N ASP A 701 -15.69 -36.91 67.73
CA ASP A 701 -15.23 -37.32 69.05
C ASP A 701 -13.94 -36.57 69.48
N ASP A 702 -13.65 -36.57 70.78
CA ASP A 702 -12.54 -35.78 71.34
C ASP A 702 -11.16 -36.24 70.84
N THR A 703 -11.03 -37.52 70.47
CA THR A 703 -9.81 -38.09 69.88
C THR A 703 -9.55 -37.63 68.45
N ALA A 704 -10.58 -37.64 67.60
CA ALA A 704 -10.55 -37.17 66.22
C ALA A 704 -10.40 -35.65 66.18
N ARG A 705 -11.01 -34.92 67.13
CA ARG A 705 -10.85 -33.47 67.29
C ARG A 705 -9.39 -33.09 67.52
N ARG A 706 -8.72 -33.74 68.48
CA ARG A 706 -7.27 -33.52 68.74
C ARG A 706 -6.41 -33.90 67.54
N ARG A 707 -6.75 -34.99 66.84
CA ARG A 707 -6.03 -35.42 65.64
C ARG A 707 -6.15 -34.39 64.50
N PHE A 708 -7.36 -33.90 64.21
CA PHE A 708 -7.57 -32.91 63.14
C PHE A 708 -6.96 -31.56 63.47
N ALA A 709 -7.06 -31.10 64.73
CA ALA A 709 -6.37 -29.90 65.18
C ALA A 709 -4.83 -30.04 65.07
N GLY A 710 -4.29 -31.22 65.38
CA GLY A 710 -2.89 -31.55 65.16
C GLY A 710 -2.48 -31.48 63.68
N ILE A 711 -3.27 -32.07 62.79
CA ILE A 711 -3.00 -32.02 61.34
C ILE A 711 -3.04 -30.57 60.81
N ILE A 712 -4.01 -29.75 61.24
CA ILE A 712 -4.06 -28.33 60.85
C ILE A 712 -2.81 -27.59 61.33
N HIS A 713 -2.38 -27.82 62.56
CA HIS A 713 -1.18 -27.21 63.12
C HIS A 713 0.08 -27.61 62.35
N ASP A 714 0.23 -28.90 62.06
CA ASP A 714 1.37 -29.44 61.32
C ASP A 714 1.42 -28.91 59.87
N GLU A 715 0.28 -28.85 59.18
CA GLU A 715 0.20 -28.29 57.81
C GLU A 715 0.42 -26.76 57.80
N THR A 716 0.02 -26.03 58.84
CA THR A 716 0.29 -24.59 58.97
C THR A 716 1.78 -24.33 59.20
N ASN A 717 2.42 -25.12 60.06
CA ASN A 717 3.88 -25.08 60.27
C ASN A 717 4.66 -25.50 59.01
N ARG A 718 4.11 -26.42 58.21
CA ARG A 718 4.69 -26.80 56.92
C ARG A 718 4.58 -25.68 55.89
N LEU A 719 3.43 -25.02 55.80
CA LEU A 719 3.20 -23.90 54.89
C LEU A 719 4.11 -22.70 55.21
N THR A 720 4.27 -22.39 56.50
CA THR A 720 5.15 -21.30 56.95
C THR A 720 6.60 -21.56 56.55
N ARG A 721 7.12 -22.77 56.81
CA ARG A 721 8.46 -23.17 56.38
C ARG A 721 8.66 -23.09 54.87
N LEU A 722 7.66 -23.54 54.09
CA LEU A 722 7.72 -23.45 52.62
C LEU A 722 7.78 -22.00 52.13
N LEU A 723 7.05 -21.08 52.79
CA LEU A 723 7.10 -19.66 52.46
C LEU A 723 8.46 -19.04 52.81
N ASP A 724 8.99 -19.35 53.99
CA ASP A 724 10.30 -18.87 54.44
C ASP A 724 11.42 -19.37 53.51
N ASP A 725 11.37 -20.66 53.11
CA ASP A 725 12.29 -21.26 52.14
C ASP A 725 12.25 -20.53 50.77
N LEU A 726 11.07 -20.12 50.31
CA LEU A 726 10.91 -19.38 49.06
C LEU A 726 11.43 -17.94 49.15
N LEU A 727 11.21 -17.28 50.28
CA LEU A 727 11.73 -15.93 50.53
C LEU A 727 13.25 -15.95 50.64
N ASP A 728 13.82 -16.89 51.41
CA ASP A 728 15.27 -17.06 51.53
C ASP A 728 15.91 -17.30 50.17
N LEU A 729 15.33 -18.18 49.35
CA LEU A 729 15.82 -18.44 47.99
C LEU A 729 15.77 -17.17 47.12
N GLY A 730 14.68 -16.40 47.18
CA GLY A 730 14.53 -15.17 46.41
C GLY A 730 15.55 -14.09 46.80
N VAL A 731 15.80 -13.91 48.11
CA VAL A 731 16.81 -12.95 48.58
C VAL A 731 18.21 -13.40 48.20
N LEU A 732 18.54 -14.70 48.36
CA LEU A 732 19.84 -15.28 47.97
C LEU A 732 20.12 -15.14 46.47
N GLU A 733 19.14 -15.39 45.59
CA GLU A 733 19.32 -15.28 44.13
C GLU A 733 19.44 -13.84 43.63
N SER A 734 18.86 -12.88 44.35
CA SER A 734 18.99 -11.45 44.01
C SER A 734 20.36 -10.86 44.37
N GLY A 735 21.21 -11.60 45.09
CA GLY A 735 22.49 -11.12 45.60
C GLY A 735 22.38 -10.04 46.69
N GLN A 736 21.17 -9.78 47.21
CA GLN A 736 20.89 -8.73 48.20
C GLN A 736 21.05 -9.19 49.65
N VAL A 737 21.60 -10.37 49.89
CA VAL A 737 21.80 -10.90 51.25
C VAL A 737 22.90 -10.09 51.95
N GLN A 738 22.53 -9.41 53.04
CA GLN A 738 23.50 -8.87 53.99
C GLN A 738 23.95 -10.01 54.90
N LEU A 739 25.20 -10.44 54.76
CA LEU A 739 25.81 -11.46 55.62
C LEU A 739 26.28 -10.84 56.93
N ASN A 740 25.90 -11.43 58.05
CA ASN A 740 26.38 -11.01 59.36
C ASN A 740 27.63 -11.82 59.74
N ILE A 741 28.78 -11.41 59.19
CA ILE A 741 30.04 -12.12 59.40
C ILE A 741 30.49 -11.95 60.86
N GLY A 742 30.61 -13.08 61.58
CA GLY A 742 31.12 -13.15 62.94
C GLY A 742 32.20 -14.22 63.11
N GLU A 743 32.89 -14.20 64.24
CA GLU A 743 33.83 -15.26 64.63
C GLU A 743 33.18 -16.24 65.61
N GLY A 744 33.36 -17.54 65.38
CA GLY A 744 32.83 -18.58 66.25
C GLY A 744 33.49 -19.93 66.04
N ARG A 745 33.32 -20.85 67.00
CA ARG A 745 33.88 -22.21 66.87
C ARG A 745 32.93 -23.12 66.11
N LEU A 746 33.48 -23.95 65.23
CA LEU A 746 32.72 -24.95 64.46
C LEU A 746 31.96 -25.92 65.38
N SER A 747 32.55 -26.29 66.53
CA SER A 747 31.89 -27.08 67.57
C SER A 747 30.53 -26.50 67.98
N ASP A 748 30.48 -25.18 68.18
CA ASP A 748 29.29 -24.49 68.70
C ASP A 748 28.19 -24.41 67.63
N VAL A 749 28.58 -24.24 66.37
CA VAL A 749 27.67 -24.26 65.20
C VAL A 749 27.05 -25.65 65.04
N LEU A 750 27.87 -26.71 65.12
CA LEU A 750 27.41 -28.09 65.05
C LEU A 750 26.51 -28.46 66.24
N ASP A 751 26.84 -28.01 67.45
CA ASP A 751 26.02 -28.24 68.65
C ASP A 751 24.64 -27.59 68.53
N ARG A 752 24.60 -26.33 68.06
CA ARG A 752 23.34 -25.62 67.76
C ARG A 752 22.55 -26.33 66.67
N ALA A 753 23.20 -26.77 65.60
CA ALA A 753 22.54 -27.45 64.49
C ALA A 753 21.94 -28.80 64.91
N VAL A 754 22.66 -29.59 65.71
CA VAL A 754 22.16 -30.85 66.27
C VAL A 754 20.96 -30.59 67.18
N MET A 755 21.05 -29.61 68.08
CA MET A 755 19.95 -29.26 68.98
C MET A 755 18.71 -28.77 68.21
N ALA A 756 18.90 -27.87 67.24
CA ALA A 756 17.82 -27.28 66.44
C ALA A 756 17.20 -28.27 65.44
N SER A 757 17.94 -29.30 65.01
CA SER A 757 17.40 -30.34 64.14
C SER A 757 16.29 -31.18 64.79
N GLY A 758 16.19 -31.16 66.13
CA GLY A 758 15.16 -31.89 66.88
C GLY A 758 15.24 -33.41 66.74
N ILE A 759 16.37 -33.94 66.28
CA ILE A 759 16.56 -35.38 66.10
C ILE A 759 16.64 -36.07 67.45
N ASP A 760 15.77 -37.06 67.66
CA ASP A 760 15.87 -37.98 68.77
C ASP A 760 17.14 -38.86 68.63
N PRO A 761 18.10 -38.81 69.58
CA PRO A 761 19.29 -39.66 69.56
C PRO A 761 18.97 -41.17 69.52
N ALA A 762 17.76 -41.57 69.90
CA ALA A 762 17.28 -42.95 69.78
C ALA A 762 16.94 -43.35 68.33
N ARG A 763 16.68 -42.38 67.43
CA ARG A 763 16.34 -42.61 66.02
C ARG A 763 17.54 -42.56 65.08
N VAL A 764 18.50 -41.67 65.31
CA VAL A 764 19.74 -41.57 64.52
C VAL A 764 20.93 -41.32 65.45
N ARG A 765 21.92 -42.20 65.41
CA ARG A 765 23.15 -42.03 66.20
C ARG A 765 24.12 -41.09 65.48
N ILE A 766 24.39 -39.93 66.07
CA ILE A 766 25.35 -38.96 65.53
C ILE A 766 26.76 -39.31 66.06
N GLU A 767 27.68 -39.64 65.15
CA GLU A 767 29.09 -39.93 65.43
C GLU A 767 29.94 -38.70 65.10
N ARG A 768 30.46 -38.04 66.13
CA ARG A 768 31.32 -36.85 66.04
C ARG A 768 32.68 -37.10 66.65
N THR A 769 33.69 -36.34 66.21
CA THR A 769 35.04 -36.41 66.78
C THR A 769 35.44 -35.02 67.29
N PRO A 770 35.08 -34.67 68.55
CA PRO A 770 35.24 -33.31 69.07
C PRO A 770 36.66 -32.75 68.98
N ALA A 771 37.69 -33.61 69.04
CA ALA A 771 39.08 -33.23 68.91
C ALA A 771 39.42 -32.49 67.59
N HIS A 772 38.64 -32.71 66.52
CA HIS A 772 38.85 -32.08 65.21
C HIS A 772 37.90 -30.89 64.94
N GLU A 773 37.05 -30.54 65.91
CA GLU A 773 35.96 -29.54 65.74
C GLU A 773 36.30 -28.17 66.35
N GLY A 774 37.46 -28.04 67.03
CA GLY A 774 37.94 -26.79 67.65
C GLY A 774 38.41 -25.70 66.68
N VAL A 775 37.87 -25.69 65.46
CA VAL A 775 38.24 -24.77 64.38
C VAL A 775 37.51 -23.46 64.56
N THR A 776 38.23 -22.33 64.48
CA THR A 776 37.61 -20.99 64.49
C THR A 776 37.22 -20.61 63.07
N LEU A 777 35.96 -20.26 62.87
CA LEU A 777 35.38 -19.84 61.60
C LEU A 777 35.08 -18.34 61.67
N ARG A 778 35.35 -17.61 60.57
CA ARG A 778 34.93 -16.23 60.38
C ARG A 778 33.95 -16.14 59.21
N THR A 779 32.66 -16.30 59.51
CA THR A 779 31.59 -16.39 58.52
C THR A 779 30.24 -16.02 59.16
N ASP A 780 29.16 -16.02 58.40
CA ASP A 780 27.82 -15.92 58.98
C ASP A 780 27.44 -17.26 59.64
N LEU A 781 27.57 -17.30 60.96
CA LEU A 781 27.37 -18.51 61.76
C LEU A 781 25.91 -18.97 61.74
N GLU A 782 24.95 -18.06 61.62
CA GLU A 782 23.52 -18.40 61.59
C GLU A 782 23.16 -19.08 60.27
N ARG A 783 23.59 -18.50 59.14
CA ARG A 783 23.40 -19.10 57.81
C ARG A 783 24.14 -20.43 57.67
N LEU A 784 25.34 -20.56 58.24
CA LEU A 784 26.05 -21.85 58.28
C LEU A 784 25.32 -22.88 59.15
N THR A 785 24.77 -22.47 60.30
CA THR A 785 23.94 -23.34 61.15
C THR A 785 22.73 -23.86 60.37
N GLN A 786 22.08 -23.01 59.56
CA GLN A 786 20.96 -23.39 58.69
C GLN A 786 21.33 -24.51 57.70
N VAL A 787 22.51 -24.41 57.06
CA VAL A 787 23.04 -25.47 56.17
C VAL A 787 23.18 -26.80 56.92
N PHE A 788 23.79 -26.76 58.11
CA PHE A 788 23.99 -27.98 58.91
C PHE A 788 22.67 -28.58 59.41
N ILE A 789 21.71 -27.77 59.86
CA ILE A 789 20.36 -28.23 60.24
C ILE A 789 19.73 -28.97 59.06
N ASN A 790 19.81 -28.40 57.86
CA ASN A 790 19.23 -28.99 56.67
C ASN A 790 19.87 -30.36 56.34
N LEU A 791 21.21 -30.46 56.34
CA LEU A 791 21.91 -31.71 56.08
C LEU A 791 21.65 -32.79 57.14
N ILE A 792 21.68 -32.40 58.41
CA ILE A 792 21.39 -33.27 59.55
C ILE A 792 19.94 -33.78 59.48
N SER A 793 18.98 -32.90 59.18
CA SER A 793 17.57 -33.27 59.04
C SER A 793 17.31 -34.15 57.81
N ASN A 794 18.04 -33.95 56.71
CA ASN A 794 17.94 -34.80 55.52
C ASN A 794 18.47 -36.22 55.80
N ALA A 795 19.61 -36.35 56.46
CA ALA A 795 20.11 -37.65 56.90
C ALA A 795 19.09 -38.38 57.77
N ALA A 796 18.41 -37.68 58.70
CA ALA A 796 17.39 -38.30 59.53
C ALA A 796 16.09 -38.68 58.79
N LYS A 797 15.73 -37.94 57.74
CA LYS A 797 14.53 -38.21 56.93
C LYS A 797 14.71 -39.36 55.95
N TYR A 798 15.89 -39.46 55.33
CA TYR A 798 16.12 -40.35 54.18
C TYR A 798 16.97 -41.58 54.52
N CYS A 799 17.66 -41.63 55.66
CA CYS A 799 18.43 -42.80 56.07
C CYS A 799 17.52 -43.95 56.56
N ALA A 800 17.23 -44.91 55.69
CA ALA A 800 16.39 -46.08 55.98
C ALA A 800 17.13 -47.32 56.53
N ALA A 801 18.33 -47.17 57.11
CA ALA A 801 19.11 -48.29 57.66
C ALA A 801 18.50 -48.85 58.97
N GLU A 802 18.70 -50.14 59.27
CA GLU A 802 18.23 -50.76 60.53
C GLU A 802 18.77 -50.08 61.79
N LYS A 803 19.98 -49.53 61.70
CA LYS A 803 20.62 -48.72 62.75
C LYS A 803 21.12 -47.42 62.12
N PRO A 804 20.28 -46.38 62.00
CA PRO A 804 20.65 -45.13 61.35
C PRO A 804 21.80 -44.44 62.09
N ARG A 805 22.82 -44.03 61.34
CA ARG A 805 24.00 -43.33 61.85
C ARG A 805 24.36 -42.18 60.92
N LEU A 806 24.68 -41.03 61.51
CA LEU A 806 25.22 -39.89 60.79
C LEU A 806 26.62 -39.61 61.33
N ARG A 807 27.64 -39.73 60.48
CA ARG A 807 29.02 -39.43 60.83
C ARG A 807 29.38 -38.05 60.32
N ILE A 808 29.82 -37.18 61.24
CA ILE A 808 30.30 -35.84 60.91
C ILE A 808 31.82 -35.83 61.08
N LYS A 809 32.56 -35.62 59.98
CA LYS A 809 34.03 -35.55 59.99
C LYS A 809 34.49 -34.17 59.58
N VAL A 810 35.35 -33.57 60.39
CA VAL A 810 36.00 -32.29 60.07
C VAL A 810 37.41 -32.55 59.57
N ARG A 811 37.81 -31.91 58.48
CA ARG A 811 39.17 -31.91 57.95
C ARG A 811 39.62 -30.48 57.67
N GLN A 812 40.89 -30.22 57.96
CA GLN A 812 41.57 -28.99 57.56
C GLN A 812 42.45 -29.31 56.35
N THR A 813 42.23 -28.63 55.24
CA THR A 813 43.07 -28.70 54.04
C THR A 813 43.79 -27.37 53.83
N GLN A 814 44.78 -27.31 52.93
CA GLN A 814 45.51 -26.06 52.66
C GLN A 814 44.58 -25.02 52.04
N GLY A 815 44.00 -24.16 52.88
CA GLY A 815 43.14 -23.06 52.47
C GLY A 815 41.63 -23.27 52.68
N ALA A 816 41.17 -24.39 53.24
CA ALA A 816 39.76 -24.62 53.52
C ALA A 816 39.49 -25.53 54.74
N THR A 817 38.34 -25.31 55.38
CA THR A 817 37.74 -26.21 56.38
C THR A 817 36.66 -27.05 55.69
N GLU A 818 36.83 -28.37 55.66
CA GLU A 818 35.84 -29.29 55.10
C GLU A 818 35.10 -30.03 56.22
N VAL A 819 33.77 -30.12 56.11
CA VAL A 819 32.89 -30.86 57.02
C VAL A 819 32.08 -31.86 56.21
N ASP A 820 32.38 -33.15 56.38
CA ASP A 820 31.68 -34.26 55.73
C ASP A 820 30.53 -34.74 56.63
N PHE A 821 29.31 -34.78 56.10
CA PHE A 821 28.12 -35.39 56.69
C PHE A 821 27.78 -36.67 55.93
N CYS A 822 28.11 -37.84 56.49
CA CYS A 822 27.88 -39.13 55.83
C CYS A 822 26.92 -40.00 56.64
N ASP A 823 25.79 -40.37 56.05
CA ASP A 823 24.90 -41.39 56.62
C ASP A 823 25.28 -42.81 56.16
N ASN A 824 24.62 -43.81 56.76
CA ASN A 824 24.75 -45.23 56.40
C ASN A 824 23.50 -45.80 55.71
N GLY A 825 22.69 -44.93 55.10
CA GLY A 825 21.48 -45.30 54.38
C GLY A 825 21.76 -45.78 52.96
N ALA A 826 20.74 -45.74 52.10
CA ALA A 826 20.97 -45.90 50.67
C ALA A 826 21.63 -44.62 50.12
N GLY A 827 22.69 -44.78 49.32
CA GLY A 827 23.26 -43.66 48.57
C GLY A 827 22.28 -43.11 47.54
N ILE A 828 22.65 -42.00 46.90
CA ILE A 828 21.85 -41.39 45.85
C ILE A 828 22.20 -42.09 44.53
N PRO A 829 21.21 -42.54 43.72
CA PRO A 829 21.51 -43.20 42.46
C PRO A 829 22.28 -42.27 41.49
N PRO A 830 23.21 -42.79 40.66
CA PRO A 830 24.08 -41.98 39.80
C PRO A 830 23.32 -41.02 38.87
N GLU A 831 22.15 -41.43 38.39
CA GLU A 831 21.28 -40.63 37.51
C GLU A 831 20.71 -39.37 38.17
N PHE A 832 20.67 -39.32 39.50
CA PHE A 832 20.12 -38.20 40.25
C PHE A 832 21.18 -37.34 40.94
N GLU A 833 22.46 -37.73 40.94
CA GLU A 833 23.55 -36.98 41.59
C GLU A 833 23.63 -35.52 41.11
N SER A 834 23.42 -35.29 39.82
CA SER A 834 23.43 -33.94 39.23
C SER A 834 22.20 -33.10 39.59
N MET A 835 21.13 -33.75 40.06
CA MET A 835 19.83 -33.12 40.34
C MET A 835 19.57 -32.88 41.83
N VAL A 836 20.42 -33.35 42.75
CA VAL A 836 20.15 -33.27 44.20
C VAL A 836 20.14 -31.84 44.76
N PHE A 837 20.81 -30.91 44.08
CA PHE A 837 20.84 -29.49 44.42
C PHE A 837 19.87 -28.65 43.57
N GLU A 838 19.14 -29.27 42.64
CA GLU A 838 18.13 -28.59 41.83
C GLU A 838 16.88 -28.30 42.67
N LYS A 839 16.21 -27.17 42.36
CA LYS A 839 15.03 -26.72 43.08
C LYS A 839 13.91 -27.75 42.96
N PHE A 840 13.27 -28.08 44.08
CA PHE A 840 12.16 -29.02 44.16
C PHE A 840 12.45 -30.43 43.66
N SER A 841 13.72 -30.80 43.55
CA SER A 841 14.12 -32.15 43.19
C SER A 841 13.73 -33.12 44.32
N ARG A 842 12.94 -34.15 43.99
CA ARG A 842 12.56 -35.24 44.89
C ARG A 842 12.87 -36.59 44.23
N LEU A 843 13.56 -37.44 44.97
CA LEU A 843 13.84 -38.83 44.64
C LEU A 843 12.62 -39.66 45.08
N GLU A 844 11.72 -39.96 44.13
CA GLU A 844 10.51 -40.81 44.26
C GLU A 844 9.27 -40.28 45.03
N ASP A 845 8.09 -40.69 44.53
CA ASP A 845 6.72 -40.28 44.88
C ASP A 845 6.18 -40.95 46.17
N GLN A 846 6.99 -41.03 47.23
CA GLN A 846 6.52 -41.52 48.52
C GLN A 846 6.23 -40.37 49.47
N GLY A 847 4.94 -40.10 49.68
CA GLY A 847 4.39 -39.10 50.61
C GLY A 847 4.70 -39.31 52.11
N LYS A 848 5.82 -39.97 52.46
CA LYS A 848 6.28 -40.16 53.84
C LYS A 848 7.38 -39.18 54.27
N ALA A 849 8.10 -38.54 53.34
CA ALA A 849 9.16 -37.58 53.66
C ALA A 849 8.69 -36.13 53.42
N GLY A 850 8.21 -35.46 54.48
CA GLY A 850 7.79 -34.06 54.41
C GLY A 850 8.95 -33.09 54.19
N GLY A 851 9.06 -32.55 52.97
CA GLY A 851 10.00 -31.47 52.64
C GLY A 851 9.73 -30.87 51.25
N ALA A 852 9.88 -29.55 51.11
CA ALA A 852 9.63 -28.80 49.88
C ALA A 852 10.59 -29.12 48.70
N GLY A 853 11.66 -29.89 48.95
CA GLY A 853 12.74 -30.11 47.97
C GLY A 853 13.59 -28.85 47.72
N LEU A 854 13.49 -27.83 48.57
CA LEU A 854 14.23 -26.57 48.47
C LEU A 854 15.48 -26.54 49.34
N GLY A 855 15.54 -27.35 50.41
CA GLY A 855 16.60 -27.25 51.42
C GLY A 855 18.03 -27.36 50.86
N LEU A 856 18.31 -28.37 50.04
CA LEU A 856 19.67 -28.54 49.46
C LEU A 856 20.03 -27.45 48.45
N ALA A 857 19.05 -26.94 47.70
CA ALA A 857 19.24 -25.80 46.79
C ALA A 857 19.56 -24.51 47.59
N ILE A 858 18.84 -24.27 48.70
CA ILE A 858 19.11 -23.15 49.63
C ILE A 858 20.49 -23.32 50.26
N SER A 859 20.85 -24.52 50.70
CA SER A 859 22.18 -24.79 51.25
C SER A 859 23.31 -24.47 50.26
N ARG A 860 23.13 -24.79 48.97
CA ARG A 860 24.09 -24.44 47.92
C ARG A 860 24.20 -22.94 47.71
N GLN A 861 23.09 -22.22 47.71
CA GLN A 861 23.11 -20.75 47.58
C GLN A 861 23.73 -20.07 48.80
N ILE A 862 23.42 -20.54 50.01
CA ILE A 862 24.07 -20.06 51.24
C ILE A 862 25.57 -20.30 51.16
N MET A 863 26.02 -21.52 50.84
CA MET A 863 27.44 -21.83 50.76
C MET A 863 28.16 -20.97 49.72
N THR A 864 27.53 -20.73 48.57
CA THR A 864 28.05 -19.83 47.53
C THR A 864 28.18 -18.40 48.06
N ALA A 865 27.18 -17.88 48.78
CA ALA A 865 27.22 -16.56 49.40
C ALA A 865 28.31 -16.45 50.49
N LEU A 866 28.58 -17.53 51.24
CA LEU A 866 29.66 -17.61 52.22
C LEU A 866 31.05 -17.80 51.61
N GLY A 867 31.17 -17.85 50.27
CA GLY A 867 32.43 -18.10 49.56
C GLY A 867 32.95 -19.53 49.67
N GLY A 868 32.09 -20.46 50.09
CA GLY A 868 32.37 -21.89 50.18
C GLY A 868 31.60 -22.72 49.15
N ASP A 869 31.57 -24.04 49.34
CA ASP A 869 30.90 -24.97 48.44
C ASP A 869 30.23 -26.13 49.20
N ILE A 870 29.24 -26.76 48.58
CA ILE A 870 28.62 -27.99 49.05
C ILE A 870 28.56 -29.03 47.93
N THR A 871 29.10 -30.22 48.18
CA THR A 871 29.21 -31.28 47.16
C THR A 871 28.69 -32.62 47.68
N TYR A 872 28.16 -33.43 46.77
CA TYR A 872 27.79 -34.82 47.06
C TYR A 872 29.03 -35.72 47.00
N LEU A 873 29.18 -36.62 47.97
CA LEU A 873 30.27 -37.58 48.08
C LEU A 873 29.72 -39.00 47.87
N PRO A 874 29.79 -39.56 46.65
CA PRO A 874 29.39 -40.94 46.41
C PRO A 874 30.32 -41.94 47.12
N GLY A 875 29.85 -43.17 47.29
CA GLY A 875 30.68 -44.30 47.77
C GLY A 875 31.01 -44.28 49.28
N GLN A 876 30.34 -43.46 50.09
CA GLN A 876 30.57 -43.38 51.55
C GLN A 876 29.81 -44.44 52.37
N GLY A 877 29.11 -45.37 51.71
CA GLY A 877 28.23 -46.36 52.35
C GLY A 877 26.81 -45.86 52.65
N GLY A 878 26.48 -44.64 52.22
CA GLY A 878 25.18 -43.96 52.30
C GLY A 878 25.24 -42.62 51.57
N ALA A 879 24.34 -41.69 51.85
CA ALA A 879 24.42 -40.34 51.29
C ALA A 879 25.47 -39.50 52.05
N GLY A 880 26.42 -38.93 51.31
CA GLY A 880 27.49 -38.09 51.85
C GLY A 880 27.44 -36.68 51.28
N PHE A 881 27.52 -35.66 52.13
CA PHE A 881 27.62 -34.26 51.70
C PHE A 881 28.83 -33.60 52.35
N ARG A 882 29.65 -32.91 51.55
CA ARG A 882 30.80 -32.14 52.01
C ARG A 882 30.49 -30.66 51.94
N VAL A 883 30.67 -29.98 53.06
CA VAL A 883 30.64 -28.51 53.15
C VAL A 883 32.07 -28.01 53.24
N SER A 884 32.49 -27.16 52.32
CA SER A 884 33.82 -26.57 52.28
C SER A 884 33.74 -25.06 52.50
N LEU A 885 34.46 -24.55 53.50
CA LEU A 885 34.56 -23.12 53.80
C LEU A 885 35.99 -22.63 53.58
N PRO A 886 36.21 -21.44 53.01
CA PRO A 886 37.55 -20.89 52.87
C PRO A 886 38.17 -20.67 54.27
N ALA A 887 39.46 -20.96 54.41
CA ALA A 887 40.19 -20.64 55.62
C ALA A 887 40.19 -19.12 55.82
N ALA A 888 39.94 -18.66 57.05
CA ALA A 888 39.93 -17.24 57.37
C ALA A 888 41.24 -16.59 56.89
N ALA A 889 41.16 -15.69 55.90
CA ALA A 889 42.31 -14.89 55.50
C ALA A 889 42.79 -14.10 56.72
N ALA A 890 44.02 -14.39 57.17
CA ALA A 890 44.70 -13.57 58.16
C ALA A 890 44.72 -12.13 57.61
N ALA A 891 44.10 -11.20 58.34
CA ALA A 891 44.19 -9.78 57.99
C ALA A 891 45.68 -9.36 58.01
N PRO A 892 46.15 -8.55 57.04
CA PRO A 892 47.50 -8.03 57.10
C PRO A 892 47.64 -7.19 58.37
N ALA A 893 48.73 -7.41 59.11
CA ALA A 893 49.09 -6.66 60.31
C ALA A 893 49.20 -5.15 60.01
N PRO A 894 48.90 -4.27 61.00
CA PRO A 894 48.58 -2.85 60.77
C PRO A 894 49.69 -2.02 60.13
#